data_AF-A0A9W6HKI3-F1
#
_entry.id   AF-A0A9W6HKI3-F1
#
_cell.length_a   1.000
_cell.length_b   1.000
_cell.length_c   1.000
_cell.angle_alpha   90.00
_cell.angle_beta   90.00
_cell.angle_gamma   90.00
#
_symmetry.space_group_name_H-M   'P 1'
#
loop_
_entity.id
_entity.type
_entity.pdbx_description
1 polymer ?
#
loop_
_entity_poly.entity_id
_entity_poly.type
_entity_poly.pdbx_seq_one_letter_code
_entity_poly.pdbx_strand_id
1 'polypeptide(L)'
;MSENRERAGRANGRLDGMPGPTMTFEERYRAIDARDARFDGQFVTAVRSTGIYCRPSCPARTPKPENVTFYPTSAAAHEAGYRACKRCLPEAAPGSPEWNLRGDIAGRAMRLIADGVVEREGVAGLASRLGYSSRHLTRLLAAELGAGPLALARAQRAHTARMLLVSTDLPASDVAFSAGFSSVRQFNDTVREVFGMPPLALRARRPIPRNLPYVTQNAAKAYTSEVSRGPRSPDAGATARAGAGADAGAAVGDAGSPGMIDLLLPHRGPMDAAGLFAWMRARAVAGVETATDESFARTLRLPGGPAWFEMRLDAAGRVRLRARLTHLPDLPVLVARARRLFDLDADPVAIDTALSAHPELAPLVVRTPGIRVPGAIDPHEMLIRAMVGQQITVAAATTALSALTDALGEPVSGFDGHERLFPTMAAIAEHGAEVLRGPAARIRAITGAAAALADGSLVLTSGDDGRAQRTALLALPGVGPWTADYVRMRVLGDPDITLPGDVAVRSGAAAAGLPADPRGFEAWAARTAPWRSYLTAHLWRAAPPRPARSTPARSTPARSRDTRHRTPRRPRRRGAPHPRGEPMTARIQTIDTPDGPFTLLADEQGRVLASGWTADHAAIVARLRTAPSRVREVETDAIASVVAYYAGDLAAIDDVAVAQDGTAWQLAGWAALRRIEPGRPLTYAQFAAALGSPSAVRAAASICARNAPALFVPCHRVLRTGGGLGGFAWGIDVKRSLLDREAGGASPA
;
A
#
# COMPACT_ATOMS: atom_id res chain seq x y z
N MET A 1 20.39 -5.62 -49.95
CA MET A 1 19.08 -5.73 -49.26
C MET A 1 18.48 -7.14 -49.32
N SER A 2 18.82 -7.99 -50.29
CA SER A 2 18.40 -9.39 -50.38
C SER A 2 19.04 -10.29 -49.30
N GLU A 3 20.37 -10.26 -49.18
CA GLU A 3 21.17 -11.27 -48.44
C GLU A 3 20.80 -11.42 -46.95
N ASN A 4 20.40 -10.33 -46.28
CA ASN A 4 19.95 -10.40 -44.88
C ASN A 4 18.64 -11.18 -44.69
N ARG A 5 17.82 -11.38 -45.73
CA ARG A 5 16.61 -12.22 -45.64
C ARG A 5 16.95 -13.72 -45.64
N GLU A 6 18.02 -14.13 -46.31
CA GLU A 6 18.36 -15.56 -46.45
C GLU A 6 19.05 -16.11 -45.19
N ARG A 7 19.90 -15.32 -44.53
CA ARG A 7 20.48 -15.72 -43.23
C ARG A 7 19.41 -15.97 -42.15
N ALA A 8 18.33 -15.20 -42.14
CA ALA A 8 17.20 -15.42 -41.24
C ALA A 8 16.41 -16.71 -41.53
N GLY A 9 16.51 -17.27 -42.74
CA GLY A 9 15.76 -18.46 -43.16
C GLY A 9 16.28 -19.80 -42.62
N ARG A 10 17.53 -19.86 -42.13
CA ARG A 10 18.16 -21.12 -41.67
C ARG A 10 18.18 -21.32 -40.16
N ALA A 11 17.74 -20.33 -39.37
CA ALA A 11 17.67 -20.43 -37.91
C ALA A 11 16.39 -21.13 -37.41
N ASN A 12 15.89 -22.16 -38.12
CA ASN A 12 14.66 -22.88 -37.77
C ASN A 12 14.90 -23.98 -36.71
N GLY A 13 15.76 -23.69 -35.73
CA GLY A 13 15.94 -24.52 -34.54
C GLY A 13 14.84 -24.20 -33.53
N ARG A 14 14.18 -25.22 -32.97
CA ARG A 14 13.16 -25.01 -31.94
C ARG A 14 13.81 -24.41 -30.69
N LEU A 15 13.22 -23.35 -30.15
CA LEU A 15 13.60 -22.76 -28.87
C LEU A 15 13.01 -23.55 -27.70
N ASP A 16 13.20 -24.87 -27.72
CA ASP A 16 12.75 -25.81 -26.69
C ASP A 16 13.73 -25.79 -25.51
N GLY A 17 13.66 -24.77 -24.65
CA GLY A 17 14.55 -24.68 -23.49
C GLY A 17 14.59 -23.33 -22.77
N MET A 18 13.48 -22.91 -22.14
CA MET A 18 13.43 -21.72 -21.27
C MET A 18 12.65 -22.00 -19.97
N PRO A 19 13.15 -21.61 -18.78
CA PRO A 19 12.48 -21.86 -17.50
C PRO A 19 11.37 -20.84 -17.22
N GLY A 20 10.15 -21.22 -17.59
CA GLY A 20 8.90 -20.47 -17.43
C GLY A 20 7.84 -21.11 -18.36
N PRO A 21 6.54 -20.81 -18.20
CA PRO A 21 5.52 -21.37 -19.09
C PRO A 21 5.56 -20.69 -20.47
N THR A 22 6.59 -21.00 -21.27
CA THR A 22 6.70 -20.51 -22.65
C THR A 22 5.58 -21.12 -23.49
N MET A 23 4.49 -20.36 -23.59
CA MET A 23 3.30 -20.69 -24.39
C MET A 23 3.70 -21.24 -25.75
N THR A 24 3.14 -22.39 -26.10
CA THR A 24 3.32 -23.03 -27.40
C THR A 24 2.84 -22.12 -28.53
N PHE A 25 3.25 -22.42 -29.77
CA PHE A 25 2.72 -21.74 -30.95
C PHE A 25 1.18 -21.76 -30.97
N GLU A 26 0.56 -22.90 -30.63
CA GLU A 26 -0.89 -23.09 -30.63
C GLU A 26 -1.63 -22.26 -29.57
N GLU A 27 -1.04 -22.06 -28.39
CA GLU A 27 -1.63 -21.22 -27.35
C GLU A 27 -1.54 -19.74 -27.73
N ARG A 28 -0.40 -19.29 -28.25
CA ARG A 28 -0.24 -17.93 -28.78
C ARG A 28 -1.13 -17.68 -29.99
N TYR A 29 -1.34 -18.68 -30.85
CA TYR A 29 -2.23 -18.61 -32.00
C TYR A 29 -3.71 -18.52 -31.56
N ARG A 30 -4.14 -19.33 -30.58
CA ARG A 30 -5.47 -19.22 -29.97
C ARG A 30 -5.70 -17.84 -29.33
N ALA A 31 -4.70 -17.29 -28.63
CA ALA A 31 -4.79 -15.96 -28.02
C ALA A 31 -5.01 -14.83 -29.06
N ILE A 32 -4.37 -14.89 -30.24
CA ILE A 32 -4.57 -13.87 -31.29
C ILE A 32 -5.89 -14.05 -32.04
N ASP A 33 -6.38 -15.28 -32.20
CA ASP A 33 -7.65 -15.54 -32.91
C ASP A 33 -8.85 -15.15 -32.05
N ALA A 34 -8.79 -15.45 -30.75
CA ALA A 34 -9.71 -14.92 -29.74
C ALA A 34 -9.58 -13.40 -29.51
N ARG A 35 -8.51 -12.77 -30.03
CA ARG A 35 -8.13 -11.36 -29.84
C ARG A 35 -8.00 -10.98 -28.35
N ASP A 36 -7.45 -11.89 -27.55
CA ASP A 36 -7.46 -11.78 -26.09
C ASP A 36 -6.46 -10.73 -25.58
N ALA A 37 -7.00 -9.67 -24.98
CA ALA A 37 -6.22 -8.55 -24.46
C ALA A 37 -5.43 -8.85 -23.17
N ARG A 38 -5.60 -10.02 -22.54
CA ARG A 38 -4.75 -10.45 -21.41
C ARG A 38 -3.29 -10.62 -21.85
N PHE A 39 -3.10 -11.14 -23.07
CA PHE A 39 -1.78 -11.40 -23.67
C PHE A 39 -1.15 -10.17 -24.32
N ASP A 40 -1.86 -9.03 -24.42
CA ASP A 40 -1.27 -7.78 -24.91
C ASP A 40 -0.06 -7.39 -24.04
N GLY A 41 1.11 -7.24 -24.67
CA GLY A 41 2.37 -6.91 -24.01
C GLY A 41 3.21 -8.12 -23.56
N GLN A 42 2.67 -9.34 -23.62
CA GLN A 42 3.42 -10.58 -23.34
C GLN A 42 4.22 -11.07 -24.56
N PHE A 43 3.67 -10.86 -25.77
CA PHE A 43 4.36 -11.09 -27.04
C PHE A 43 3.79 -10.19 -28.14
N VAL A 44 4.47 -10.15 -29.29
CA VAL A 44 3.95 -9.56 -30.54
C VAL A 44 3.91 -10.60 -31.67
N THR A 45 2.91 -10.46 -32.53
CA THR A 45 2.61 -11.37 -33.64
C THR A 45 3.07 -10.74 -34.94
N ALA A 46 4.16 -11.26 -35.50
CA ALA A 46 4.68 -10.87 -36.81
C ALA A 46 4.03 -11.70 -37.92
N VAL A 47 3.75 -11.04 -39.06
CA VAL A 47 3.01 -11.62 -40.19
C VAL A 47 3.86 -11.54 -41.46
N ARG A 48 4.45 -12.68 -41.85
CA ARG A 48 5.45 -12.84 -42.92
C ARG A 48 5.00 -12.22 -44.25
N SER A 49 3.76 -12.46 -44.67
CA SER A 49 3.18 -11.97 -45.92
C SER A 49 2.91 -10.46 -45.97
N THR A 50 3.06 -9.72 -44.87
CA THR A 50 2.80 -8.27 -44.83
C THR A 50 3.94 -7.42 -44.27
N GLY A 51 4.93 -8.02 -43.60
CA GLY A 51 6.00 -7.29 -42.92
C GLY A 51 5.51 -6.47 -41.72
N ILE A 52 4.44 -6.93 -41.06
CA ILE A 52 3.78 -6.23 -39.94
C ILE A 52 3.89 -7.04 -38.65
N TYR A 53 4.21 -6.41 -37.51
CA TYR A 53 3.90 -6.95 -36.18
C TYR A 53 2.67 -6.28 -35.54
N CYS A 54 1.85 -7.05 -34.84
CA CYS A 54 0.69 -6.60 -34.09
C CYS A 54 0.66 -7.19 -32.67
N ARG A 55 -0.27 -6.72 -31.84
CA ARG A 55 -0.53 -7.24 -30.49
C ARG A 55 -1.67 -8.30 -30.54
N PRO A 56 -1.78 -9.22 -29.58
CA PRO A 56 -2.86 -10.20 -29.52
C PRO A 56 -4.27 -9.65 -29.74
N SER A 57 -4.66 -8.54 -29.10
CA SER A 57 -6.00 -7.95 -29.27
C SER A 57 -6.21 -7.16 -30.59
N CYS A 58 -5.38 -7.37 -31.61
CA CYS A 58 -5.46 -6.62 -32.85
C CYS A 58 -6.79 -6.90 -33.61
N PRO A 59 -7.62 -5.87 -33.93
CA PRO A 59 -8.89 -6.06 -34.64
C PRO A 59 -8.72 -6.33 -36.15
N ALA A 60 -7.53 -6.78 -36.57
CA ALA A 60 -7.29 -7.28 -37.93
C ALA A 60 -7.92 -8.67 -38.12
N ARG A 61 -7.98 -9.13 -39.37
CA ARG A 61 -8.26 -10.54 -39.67
C ARG A 61 -7.08 -11.37 -39.17
N THR A 62 -7.34 -12.49 -38.50
CA THR A 62 -6.31 -13.43 -38.07
C THR A 62 -5.54 -13.94 -39.29
N PRO A 63 -4.20 -13.81 -39.34
CA PRO A 63 -3.37 -14.39 -40.40
C PRO A 63 -3.35 -15.92 -40.25
N LYS A 64 -3.22 -16.65 -41.36
CA LYS A 64 -3.04 -18.12 -41.32
C LYS A 64 -1.80 -18.50 -40.48
N PRO A 65 -1.79 -19.68 -39.80
CA PRO A 65 -0.66 -20.15 -38.99
C PRO A 65 0.69 -20.13 -39.74
N GLU A 66 0.71 -20.62 -40.99
CA GLU A 66 1.88 -20.69 -41.88
C GLU A 66 2.58 -19.32 -42.11
N ASN A 67 1.89 -18.20 -41.87
CA ASN A 67 2.39 -16.84 -42.05
C ASN A 67 2.78 -16.15 -40.74
N VAL A 68 2.63 -16.80 -39.58
CA VAL A 68 2.83 -16.20 -38.25
C VAL A 68 4.22 -16.51 -37.69
N THR A 69 4.79 -15.56 -36.96
CA THR A 69 5.95 -15.75 -36.08
C THR A 69 5.76 -14.88 -34.84
N PHE A 70 6.06 -15.40 -33.65
CA PHE A 70 5.89 -14.68 -32.40
C PHE A 70 7.24 -14.19 -31.87
N TYR A 71 7.30 -12.93 -31.43
CA TYR A 71 8.48 -12.32 -30.83
C TYR A 71 8.17 -11.86 -29.39
N PRO A 72 9.12 -11.96 -28.43
CA PRO A 72 8.89 -11.56 -27.05
C PRO A 72 8.79 -10.04 -26.89
N THR A 73 9.45 -9.26 -27.77
CA THR A 73 9.45 -7.80 -27.71
C THR A 73 9.15 -7.17 -29.08
N SER A 74 8.64 -5.93 -29.09
CA SER A 74 8.54 -5.12 -30.31
C SER A 74 9.92 -4.83 -30.91
N ALA A 75 10.95 -4.65 -30.08
CA ALA A 75 12.33 -4.48 -30.51
C ALA A 75 12.83 -5.68 -31.34
N ALA A 76 12.54 -6.91 -30.90
CA ALA A 76 12.91 -8.13 -31.64
C ALA A 76 12.19 -8.28 -32.97
N ALA A 77 10.88 -7.97 -33.02
CA ALA A 77 10.14 -7.95 -34.28
C ALA A 77 10.68 -6.87 -35.24
N HIS A 78 11.13 -5.73 -34.70
CA HIS A 78 11.72 -4.64 -35.47
C HIS A 78 13.13 -4.97 -35.99
N GLU A 79 14.02 -5.56 -35.16
CA GLU A 79 15.32 -6.08 -35.60
C GLU A 79 15.15 -7.19 -36.67
N ALA A 80 14.10 -8.00 -36.58
CA ALA A 80 13.71 -8.96 -37.61
C ALA A 80 13.06 -8.35 -38.88
N GLY A 81 12.98 -7.02 -38.98
CA GLY A 81 12.52 -6.29 -40.17
C GLY A 81 11.01 -6.15 -40.33
N TYR A 82 10.22 -6.40 -39.29
CA TYR A 82 8.78 -6.13 -39.27
C TYR A 82 8.51 -4.74 -38.70
N ARG A 83 7.59 -3.98 -39.31
CA ARG A 83 7.14 -2.69 -38.78
C ARG A 83 5.84 -2.80 -37.97
N ALA A 84 5.56 -1.83 -37.11
CA ALA A 84 4.36 -1.80 -36.29
C ALA A 84 3.05 -1.77 -37.12
N CYS A 85 2.01 -2.43 -36.60
CA CYS A 85 0.67 -2.42 -37.19
C CYS A 85 0.00 -1.05 -37.05
N LYS A 86 -0.22 -0.37 -38.20
CA LYS A 86 -0.87 0.94 -38.33
C LYS A 86 -2.35 1.00 -37.86
N ARG A 87 -2.92 -0.13 -37.42
CA ARG A 87 -4.31 -0.25 -36.92
C ARG A 87 -4.40 -0.43 -35.40
N CYS A 88 -3.62 -1.34 -34.80
CA CYS A 88 -3.62 -1.53 -33.34
C CYS A 88 -2.54 -0.72 -32.61
N LEU A 89 -1.52 -0.23 -33.33
CA LEU A 89 -0.33 0.46 -32.78
C LEU A 89 0.23 -0.33 -31.57
N PRO A 90 0.79 -1.54 -31.81
CA PRO A 90 0.91 -2.63 -30.83
C PRO A 90 1.61 -2.27 -29.53
N GLU A 91 2.56 -1.34 -29.56
CA GLU A 91 3.22 -0.77 -28.38
C GLU A 91 2.25 -0.11 -27.39
N ALA A 92 0.98 0.12 -27.74
CA ALA A 92 -0.06 0.63 -26.83
C ALA A 92 -0.54 -0.39 -25.76
N ALA A 93 0.10 -1.55 -25.65
CA ALA A 93 -0.17 -2.53 -24.60
C ALA A 93 0.37 -2.05 -23.23
N PRO A 94 -0.14 -2.59 -22.09
CA PRO A 94 0.61 -2.57 -20.83
C PRO A 94 1.93 -3.36 -20.98
N GLY A 95 2.94 -3.10 -20.14
CA GLY A 95 4.20 -3.84 -20.14
C GLY A 95 3.99 -5.32 -19.77
N SER A 96 4.95 -6.19 -20.08
CA SER A 96 4.83 -7.62 -19.77
C SER A 96 4.76 -7.84 -18.25
N PRO A 97 3.81 -8.64 -17.72
CA PRO A 97 3.79 -9.03 -16.30
C PRO A 97 5.05 -9.81 -15.90
N GLU A 98 5.73 -10.43 -16.88
CA GLU A 98 7.00 -11.12 -16.67
C GLU A 98 8.08 -10.21 -16.06
N TRP A 99 8.04 -8.89 -16.29
CA TRP A 99 9.03 -7.97 -15.70
C TRP A 99 8.85 -7.74 -14.19
N ASN A 100 7.70 -8.11 -13.62
CA ASN A 100 7.49 -8.18 -12.18
C ASN A 100 7.98 -9.53 -11.61
N LEU A 101 7.78 -10.63 -12.35
CA LEU A 101 8.20 -11.98 -11.96
C LEU A 101 9.72 -12.24 -12.11
N ARG A 102 10.35 -11.66 -13.14
CA ARG A 102 11.75 -11.96 -13.50
C ARG A 102 12.72 -11.15 -12.64
N GLY A 103 13.27 -11.83 -11.63
CA GLY A 103 14.43 -11.37 -10.85
C GLY A 103 15.78 -11.53 -11.58
N ASP A 104 15.79 -12.16 -12.76
CA ASP A 104 16.98 -12.41 -13.56
C ASP A 104 17.60 -11.15 -14.19
N ILE A 105 18.74 -11.32 -14.87
CA ILE A 105 19.50 -10.24 -15.51
C ILE A 105 18.66 -9.52 -16.59
N ALA A 106 17.77 -10.20 -17.29
CA ALA A 106 16.93 -9.61 -18.33
C ALA A 106 15.83 -8.73 -17.72
N GLY A 107 15.12 -9.22 -16.70
CA GLY A 107 14.14 -8.43 -15.95
C GLY A 107 14.77 -7.22 -15.26
N ARG A 108 15.93 -7.41 -14.60
CA ARG A 108 16.71 -6.32 -14.00
C ARG A 108 17.17 -5.29 -15.04
N ALA A 109 17.67 -5.72 -16.20
CA ALA A 109 18.04 -4.83 -17.29
C ALA A 109 16.85 -4.03 -17.82
N MET A 110 15.69 -4.67 -18.02
CA MET A 110 14.47 -3.98 -18.47
C MET A 110 13.99 -2.93 -17.46
N ARG A 111 14.10 -3.19 -16.15
CA ARG A 111 13.78 -2.19 -15.10
C ARG A 111 14.74 -0.99 -15.11
N LEU A 112 16.03 -1.20 -15.41
CA LEU A 112 17.03 -0.11 -15.53
C LEU A 112 16.93 0.66 -16.86
N ILE A 113 16.55 -0.01 -17.96
CA ILE A 113 16.22 0.64 -19.24
C ILE A 113 14.95 1.49 -19.06
N ALA A 114 13.95 0.99 -18.34
CA ALA A 114 12.74 1.75 -18.00
C ALA A 114 13.07 3.04 -17.22
N ASP A 115 14.00 2.97 -16.26
CA ASP A 115 14.51 4.13 -15.51
C ASP A 115 15.58 4.97 -16.28
N GLY A 116 15.75 4.76 -17.59
CA GLY A 116 16.56 5.62 -18.47
C GLY A 116 18.08 5.52 -18.28
N VAL A 117 18.59 4.40 -17.78
CA VAL A 117 20.05 4.21 -17.57
C VAL A 117 20.82 4.21 -18.89
N VAL A 118 20.23 3.70 -19.97
CA VAL A 118 20.89 3.66 -21.30
C VAL A 118 21.02 5.07 -21.88
N GLU A 119 20.06 5.95 -21.64
CA GLU A 119 20.05 7.35 -22.07
C GLU A 119 21.11 8.18 -21.33
N ARG A 120 21.32 7.95 -20.03
CA ARG A 120 22.27 8.72 -19.20
C ARG A 120 23.69 8.17 -19.19
N GLU A 121 23.84 6.84 -19.17
CA GLU A 121 25.11 6.15 -18.88
C GLU A 121 25.51 5.14 -19.99
N GLY A 122 24.70 5.04 -21.05
CA GLY A 122 24.92 4.13 -22.16
C GLY A 122 24.79 2.64 -21.79
N VAL A 123 25.17 1.79 -22.73
CA VAL A 123 25.27 0.32 -22.50
C VAL A 123 26.46 -0.02 -21.58
N ALA A 124 27.38 0.92 -21.36
CA ALA A 124 28.49 0.77 -20.41
C ALA A 124 27.96 0.82 -18.96
N GLY A 125 27.27 1.90 -18.57
CA GLY A 125 26.70 2.04 -17.24
C GLY A 125 25.66 0.97 -16.91
N LEU A 126 24.75 0.65 -17.85
CA LEU A 126 23.79 -0.44 -17.67
C LEU A 126 24.47 -1.79 -17.37
N ALA A 127 25.55 -2.12 -18.10
CA ALA A 127 26.27 -3.37 -17.89
C ALA A 127 27.06 -3.34 -16.57
N SER A 128 27.70 -2.21 -16.23
CA SER A 128 28.40 -2.01 -14.95
C SER A 128 27.47 -2.19 -13.75
N ARG A 129 26.27 -1.58 -13.76
CA ARG A 129 25.25 -1.71 -12.71
C ARG A 129 24.72 -3.14 -12.55
N LEU A 130 24.80 -3.96 -13.60
CA LEU A 130 24.39 -5.36 -13.57
C LEU A 130 25.53 -6.32 -13.21
N GLY A 131 26.79 -5.86 -13.19
CA GLY A 131 27.98 -6.67 -12.92
C GLY A 131 28.56 -7.40 -14.14
N TYR A 132 28.30 -6.91 -15.36
CA TYR A 132 28.69 -7.57 -16.62
C TYR A 132 29.40 -6.62 -17.60
N SER A 133 30.09 -7.19 -18.60
CA SER A 133 30.56 -6.41 -19.75
C SER A 133 29.42 -6.16 -20.74
N SER A 134 29.42 -5.01 -21.43
CA SER A 134 28.39 -4.66 -22.42
C SER A 134 28.27 -5.68 -23.55
N ARG A 135 29.36 -6.37 -23.92
CA ARG A 135 29.34 -7.49 -24.89
C ARG A 135 28.59 -8.72 -24.35
N HIS A 136 28.80 -9.09 -23.08
CA HIS A 136 28.06 -10.18 -22.45
C HIS A 136 26.57 -9.82 -22.34
N LEU A 137 26.25 -8.64 -21.78
CA LEU A 137 24.87 -8.19 -21.61
C LEU A 137 24.12 -8.12 -22.94
N THR A 138 24.73 -7.58 -23.99
CA THR A 138 24.10 -7.48 -25.31
C THR A 138 23.76 -8.86 -25.88
N ARG A 139 24.66 -9.84 -25.74
CA ARG A 139 24.39 -11.23 -26.16
C ARG A 139 23.28 -11.89 -25.33
N LEU A 140 23.24 -11.63 -24.02
CA LEU A 140 22.21 -12.15 -23.13
C LEU A 140 20.83 -11.60 -23.49
N LEU A 141 20.68 -10.27 -23.61
CA LEU A 141 19.39 -9.68 -24.00
C LEU A 141 18.98 -10.04 -25.44
N ALA A 142 19.93 -10.20 -26.36
CA ALA A 142 19.62 -10.66 -27.71
C ALA A 142 19.09 -12.11 -27.74
N ALA A 143 19.56 -12.99 -26.84
CA ALA A 143 19.04 -14.35 -26.71
C ALA A 143 17.68 -14.39 -25.99
N GLU A 144 17.56 -13.68 -24.86
CA GLU A 144 16.36 -13.69 -23.99
C GLU A 144 15.18 -12.89 -24.54
N LEU A 145 15.47 -11.70 -25.08
CA LEU A 145 14.48 -10.67 -25.45
C LEU A 145 14.43 -10.43 -26.96
N GLY A 146 15.25 -11.15 -27.72
CA GLY A 146 15.38 -11.05 -29.18
C GLY A 146 15.97 -9.73 -29.69
N ALA A 147 16.52 -8.87 -28.82
CA ALA A 147 17.02 -7.55 -29.20
C ALA A 147 18.10 -7.02 -28.22
N GLY A 148 18.98 -6.15 -28.72
CA GLY A 148 20.04 -5.54 -27.91
C GLY A 148 19.56 -4.39 -26.99
N PRO A 149 20.34 -4.01 -25.94
CA PRO A 149 19.98 -2.92 -25.02
C PRO A 149 19.59 -1.60 -25.70
N LEU A 150 20.29 -1.22 -26.77
CA LEU A 150 20.00 0.00 -27.54
C LEU A 150 18.68 -0.07 -28.31
N ALA A 151 18.30 -1.25 -28.82
CA ALA A 151 17.05 -1.44 -29.54
C ALA A 151 15.85 -1.51 -28.59
N LEU A 152 16.02 -2.16 -27.43
CA LEU A 152 15.04 -2.15 -26.34
C LEU A 152 14.76 -0.72 -25.86
N ALA A 153 15.80 0.06 -25.57
CA ALA A 153 15.67 1.48 -25.22
C ALA A 153 15.03 2.30 -26.36
N ARG A 154 15.42 2.07 -27.63
CA ARG A 154 14.81 2.73 -28.79
C ARG A 154 13.32 2.43 -28.94
N ALA A 155 12.91 1.18 -28.70
CA ALA A 155 11.50 0.78 -28.72
C ALA A 155 10.70 1.44 -27.59
N GLN A 156 11.27 1.58 -26.39
CA GLN A 156 10.65 2.35 -25.30
C GLN A 156 10.47 3.83 -25.67
N ARG A 157 11.49 4.47 -26.27
CA ARG A 157 11.38 5.86 -26.73
C ARG A 157 10.33 6.02 -27.85
N ALA A 158 10.26 5.08 -28.80
CA ALA A 158 9.21 5.03 -29.82
C ALA A 158 7.80 4.88 -29.22
N HIS A 159 7.64 4.03 -28.20
CA HIS A 159 6.41 3.87 -27.43
C HIS A 159 5.99 5.17 -26.72
N THR A 160 6.88 5.82 -25.96
CA THR A 160 6.58 7.08 -25.27
C THR A 160 6.24 8.20 -26.24
N ALA A 161 6.99 8.35 -27.33
CA ALA A 161 6.66 9.26 -28.43
C ALA A 161 5.27 8.99 -29.01
N ARG A 162 4.93 7.71 -29.27
CA ARG A 162 3.62 7.32 -29.78
C ARG A 162 2.49 7.57 -28.78
N MET A 163 2.74 7.40 -27.47
CA MET A 163 1.76 7.79 -26.43
C MET A 163 1.49 9.29 -26.50
N LEU A 164 2.53 10.11 -26.37
CA LEU A 164 2.46 11.57 -26.43
C LEU A 164 1.76 12.08 -27.69
N LEU A 165 2.10 11.55 -28.86
CA LEU A 165 1.50 11.94 -30.15
C LEU A 165 -0.02 11.72 -30.22
N VAL A 166 -0.58 10.77 -29.46
CA VAL A 166 -2.02 10.43 -29.50
C VAL A 166 -2.78 10.79 -28.22
N SER A 167 -2.14 10.97 -27.06
CA SER A 167 -2.80 11.46 -25.85
C SER A 167 -2.76 12.98 -25.72
N THR A 168 -1.68 13.63 -26.18
CA THR A 168 -1.43 15.06 -26.00
C THR A 168 -1.38 15.85 -27.31
N ASP A 169 -1.61 17.15 -27.20
CA ASP A 169 -1.55 18.11 -28.28
C ASP A 169 -0.22 18.90 -28.33
N LEU A 170 0.77 18.49 -27.53
CA LEU A 170 2.12 19.06 -27.46
C LEU A 170 2.78 19.23 -28.85
N PRO A 171 3.60 20.26 -29.09
CA PRO A 171 4.40 20.39 -30.31
C PRO A 171 5.23 19.13 -30.61
N ALA A 172 5.44 18.82 -31.90
CA ALA A 172 6.17 17.60 -32.29
C ALA A 172 7.67 17.63 -31.90
N SER A 173 8.25 18.82 -31.72
CA SER A 173 9.55 19.04 -31.06
C SER A 173 9.55 18.52 -29.63
N ASP A 174 8.56 18.95 -28.86
CA ASP A 174 8.47 18.75 -27.42
C ASP A 174 8.17 17.28 -27.11
N VAL A 175 7.39 16.62 -27.99
CA VAL A 175 7.20 15.17 -27.96
C VAL A 175 8.50 14.40 -28.24
N ALA A 176 9.39 14.91 -29.11
CA ALA A 176 10.69 14.27 -29.34
C ALA A 176 11.55 14.27 -28.06
N PHE A 177 11.69 15.44 -27.42
CA PHE A 177 12.48 15.57 -26.19
C PHE A 177 11.82 14.89 -24.99
N SER A 178 10.49 14.97 -24.85
CA SER A 178 9.72 14.25 -23.81
C SER A 178 9.76 12.73 -23.95
N ALA A 179 10.06 12.22 -25.15
CA ALA A 179 10.29 10.80 -25.39
C ALA A 179 11.78 10.40 -25.31
N GLY A 180 12.66 11.30 -24.87
CA GLY A 180 14.09 11.03 -24.68
C GLY A 180 14.93 10.99 -25.96
N PHE A 181 14.46 11.56 -27.08
CA PHE A 181 15.28 11.69 -28.28
C PHE A 181 16.22 12.89 -28.19
N SER A 182 17.47 12.71 -28.62
CA SER A 182 18.49 13.78 -28.62
C SER A 182 18.24 14.85 -29.69
N SER A 183 17.42 14.55 -30.70
CA SER A 183 17.04 15.50 -31.75
C SER A 183 15.72 15.13 -32.42
N VAL A 184 15.03 16.15 -32.94
CA VAL A 184 13.81 16.00 -33.74
C VAL A 184 14.04 15.14 -35.00
N ARG A 185 15.27 15.13 -35.54
CA ARG A 185 15.68 14.23 -36.65
C ARG A 185 15.65 12.77 -36.21
N GLN A 186 16.34 12.41 -35.13
CA GLN A 186 16.39 11.04 -34.60
C GLN A 186 14.99 10.50 -34.26
N PHE A 187 14.12 11.37 -33.74
CA PHE A 187 12.70 11.12 -33.50
C PHE A 187 11.92 10.87 -34.80
N ASN A 188 11.98 11.78 -35.77
CA ASN A 188 11.31 11.65 -37.08
C ASN A 188 11.70 10.34 -37.78
N ASP A 189 12.99 10.02 -37.78
CA ASP A 189 13.51 8.84 -38.46
C ASP A 189 13.09 7.55 -37.73
N THR A 190 13.16 7.52 -36.39
CA THR A 190 12.68 6.36 -35.60
C THR A 190 11.17 6.14 -35.70
N VAL A 191 10.36 7.19 -35.66
CA VAL A 191 8.90 7.08 -35.83
C VAL A 191 8.54 6.61 -37.24
N ARG A 192 9.25 7.10 -38.27
CA ARG A 192 9.08 6.65 -39.66
C ARG A 192 9.45 5.18 -39.83
N GLU A 193 10.54 4.73 -39.21
CA GLU A 193 11.03 3.35 -39.29
C GLU A 193 10.08 2.38 -38.57
N VAL A 194 9.73 2.65 -37.31
CA VAL A 194 8.88 1.77 -36.48
C VAL A 194 7.44 1.74 -36.96
N PHE A 195 6.80 2.89 -37.20
CA PHE A 195 5.37 2.95 -37.53
C PHE A 195 5.08 3.03 -39.05
N GLY A 196 6.11 3.19 -39.88
CA GLY A 196 5.96 3.35 -41.34
C GLY A 196 5.23 4.63 -41.75
N MET A 197 5.27 5.69 -40.93
CA MET A 197 4.64 6.99 -41.20
C MET A 197 5.31 8.11 -40.37
N PRO A 198 5.27 9.39 -40.81
CA PRO A 198 5.84 10.49 -40.02
C PRO A 198 4.99 10.84 -38.77
N PRO A 199 5.56 11.50 -37.73
CA PRO A 199 4.88 11.78 -36.47
C PRO A 199 3.50 12.45 -36.58
N LEU A 200 3.34 13.45 -37.46
CA LEU A 200 2.05 14.14 -37.61
C LEU A 200 0.96 13.23 -38.23
N ALA A 201 1.34 12.29 -39.10
CA ALA A 201 0.42 11.28 -39.64
C ALA A 201 0.07 10.20 -38.59
N LEU A 202 0.92 9.99 -37.58
CA LEU A 202 0.63 9.15 -36.43
C LEU A 202 -0.29 9.87 -35.43
N ARG A 203 -0.10 11.18 -35.19
CA ARG A 203 -1.04 12.03 -34.45
C ARG A 203 -2.42 12.10 -35.10
N ALA A 204 -2.50 12.18 -36.44
CA ALA A 204 -3.76 12.11 -37.18
C ALA A 204 -4.51 10.76 -37.02
N ARG A 205 -3.88 9.75 -36.39
CA ARG A 205 -4.51 8.48 -35.97
C ARG A 205 -4.88 8.46 -34.48
N ARG A 206 -4.87 9.60 -33.79
CA ARG A 206 -5.48 9.77 -32.47
C ARG A 206 -6.92 9.24 -32.54
N PRO A 207 -7.31 8.28 -31.69
CA PRO A 207 -8.68 7.81 -31.67
C PRO A 207 -9.61 8.98 -31.32
N ILE A 208 -10.57 9.26 -32.21
CA ILE A 208 -11.72 10.11 -31.85
C ILE A 208 -12.33 9.52 -30.56
N PRO A 209 -12.69 10.33 -29.54
CA PRO A 209 -13.29 9.85 -28.29
C PRO A 209 -14.68 9.22 -28.43
N ARG A 210 -14.77 8.11 -29.17
CA ARG A 210 -15.87 7.15 -29.02
C ARG A 210 -15.71 6.46 -27.67
N ASN A 211 -16.83 6.19 -27.01
CA ASN A 211 -16.89 5.27 -25.87
C ASN A 211 -16.62 3.83 -26.36
N LEU A 212 -15.34 3.55 -26.64
CA LEU A 212 -14.80 2.23 -26.87
C LEU A 212 -14.50 1.62 -25.49
N PRO A 213 -15.32 0.68 -24.98
CA PRO A 213 -15.02 0.03 -23.72
C PRO A 213 -13.74 -0.79 -23.87
N TYR A 214 -12.71 -0.45 -23.11
CA TYR A 214 -11.61 -1.39 -22.86
C TYR A 214 -12.22 -2.55 -22.06
N VAL A 215 -12.15 -3.76 -22.59
CA VAL A 215 -13.21 -4.76 -22.37
C VAL A 215 -13.20 -5.34 -20.96
N THR A 216 -14.17 -4.94 -20.13
CA THR A 216 -14.41 -5.50 -18.78
C THR A 216 -15.70 -6.30 -18.66
N GLN A 217 -16.71 -6.06 -19.51
CA GLN A 217 -18.05 -6.67 -19.37
C GLN A 217 -18.08 -8.19 -19.57
N ASN A 218 -17.19 -8.75 -20.40
CA ASN A 218 -17.08 -10.21 -20.56
C ASN A 218 -16.15 -10.83 -19.51
N ALA A 219 -15.08 -10.13 -19.10
CA ALA A 219 -14.19 -10.61 -18.05
C ALA A 219 -14.93 -10.75 -16.71
N ALA A 220 -15.73 -9.76 -16.31
CA ALA A 220 -16.52 -9.82 -15.07
C ALA A 220 -17.54 -10.98 -15.08
N LYS A 221 -18.16 -11.28 -16.24
CA LYS A 221 -19.11 -12.39 -16.39
C LYS A 221 -18.43 -13.77 -16.42
N ALA A 222 -17.25 -13.87 -17.04
CA ALA A 222 -16.46 -15.10 -17.02
C ALA A 222 -15.96 -15.40 -15.60
N TYR A 223 -15.38 -14.40 -14.93
CA TYR A 223 -14.85 -14.47 -13.57
C TYR A 223 -15.92 -14.89 -12.55
N THR A 224 -17.14 -14.34 -12.62
CA THR A 224 -18.23 -14.81 -11.76
C THR A 224 -18.73 -16.21 -12.13
N SER A 225 -18.58 -16.66 -13.38
CA SER A 225 -19.05 -17.98 -13.83
C SER A 225 -18.13 -19.15 -13.45
N GLU A 226 -16.81 -18.93 -13.39
CA GLU A 226 -15.84 -19.99 -13.05
C GLU A 226 -15.73 -20.19 -11.53
N VAL A 227 -15.89 -19.13 -10.73
CA VAL A 227 -15.88 -19.21 -9.25
C VAL A 227 -17.24 -19.70 -8.68
N SER A 228 -18.33 -19.63 -9.46
CA SER A 228 -19.69 -19.97 -8.98
C SER A 228 -20.18 -21.35 -9.40
N ARG A 229 -19.66 -22.41 -8.77
CA ARG A 229 -20.26 -23.77 -8.83
C ARG A 229 -20.62 -24.33 -7.46
N GLY A 230 -21.55 -23.64 -6.79
CA GLY A 230 -22.41 -24.16 -5.72
C GLY A 230 -23.85 -24.35 -6.20
N PRO A 231 -24.73 -25.04 -5.44
CA PRO A 231 -26.05 -25.47 -5.93
C PRO A 231 -27.03 -24.31 -6.18
N ARG A 232 -27.87 -24.47 -7.20
CA ARG A 232 -28.91 -23.52 -7.63
C ARG A 232 -30.25 -23.78 -6.94
N SER A 233 -31.03 -22.72 -6.74
CA SER A 233 -32.51 -22.72 -6.85
C SER A 233 -33.00 -21.28 -7.19
N PRO A 234 -34.23 -21.08 -7.68
CA PRO A 234 -34.44 -20.08 -8.75
C PRO A 234 -35.35 -18.87 -8.40
N ASP A 235 -35.53 -18.04 -9.43
CA ASP A 235 -36.63 -17.11 -9.73
C ASP A 235 -36.91 -15.86 -8.86
N ALA A 236 -36.63 -14.71 -9.46
CA ALA A 236 -37.59 -13.61 -9.60
C ALA A 236 -37.27 -12.81 -10.89
N GLY A 237 -38.31 -12.38 -11.62
CA GLY A 237 -38.20 -11.65 -12.90
C GLY A 237 -38.80 -10.23 -12.85
N ALA A 238 -39.20 -9.72 -14.04
CA ALA A 238 -39.63 -8.35 -14.34
C ALA A 238 -38.50 -7.29 -14.30
N THR A 239 -38.24 -6.42 -15.30
CA THR A 239 -39.05 -5.54 -16.19
C THR A 239 -39.70 -4.35 -15.48
N ALA A 240 -39.63 -3.10 -15.97
CA ALA A 240 -38.87 -2.50 -17.08
C ALA A 240 -38.97 -0.95 -17.06
N ARG A 241 -38.40 -0.33 -18.11
CA ARG A 241 -38.64 1.04 -18.65
C ARG A 241 -37.85 2.21 -18.07
N ALA A 242 -37.35 3.00 -19.01
CA ALA A 242 -36.65 4.27 -18.83
C ALA A 242 -37.63 5.43 -18.57
N GLY A 243 -37.11 6.48 -17.93
CA GLY A 243 -37.59 7.86 -18.06
C GLY A 243 -36.45 8.73 -18.55
N ALA A 244 -36.71 9.68 -19.44
CA ALA A 244 -35.70 10.59 -19.99
C ALA A 244 -35.82 11.99 -19.35
N GLY A 245 -34.71 12.70 -19.23
CA GLY A 245 -34.67 14.02 -18.60
C GLY A 245 -33.27 14.41 -18.11
N ALA A 246 -32.28 14.44 -19.00
CA ALA A 246 -30.93 14.91 -18.69
C ALA A 246 -30.69 16.24 -19.41
N ASP A 247 -30.65 17.34 -18.65
CA ASP A 247 -30.25 18.64 -19.18
C ASP A 247 -28.70 18.71 -19.28
N ALA A 248 -28.20 19.24 -20.38
CA ALA A 248 -26.87 18.92 -20.90
C ALA A 248 -25.82 20.00 -20.59
N GLY A 249 -25.54 20.21 -19.30
CA GLY A 249 -24.45 21.07 -18.81
C GLY A 249 -23.06 20.51 -19.14
N ALA A 250 -22.64 20.61 -20.40
CA ALA A 250 -21.39 20.03 -20.90
C ALA A 250 -20.16 20.81 -20.39
N ALA A 251 -19.54 20.34 -19.31
CA ALA A 251 -18.23 20.81 -18.86
C ALA A 251 -17.16 20.49 -19.91
N VAL A 252 -16.76 21.51 -20.68
CA VAL A 252 -15.66 21.43 -21.66
C VAL A 252 -14.35 21.09 -20.92
N GLY A 253 -13.55 20.21 -21.50
CA GLY A 253 -12.29 19.77 -20.90
C GLY A 253 -11.29 20.92 -20.74
N ASP A 254 -10.74 21.05 -19.53
CA ASP A 254 -9.68 22.00 -19.17
C ASP A 254 -8.52 21.95 -20.18
N ALA A 255 -8.24 23.10 -20.80
CA ALA A 255 -7.20 23.24 -21.81
C ALA A 255 -5.84 23.38 -21.10
N GLY A 256 -5.04 22.32 -21.17
CA GLY A 256 -3.87 22.12 -20.31
C GLY A 256 -2.99 23.36 -20.11
N SER A 257 -2.90 23.79 -18.85
CA SER A 257 -1.95 24.78 -18.32
C SER A 257 -0.54 24.60 -18.93
N PRO A 258 0.15 25.67 -19.37
CA PRO A 258 1.46 25.56 -20.01
C PRO A 258 2.46 24.70 -19.22
N GLY A 259 3.17 23.80 -19.92
CA GLY A 259 4.09 22.84 -19.31
C GLY A 259 3.43 21.60 -18.67
N MET A 260 2.10 21.49 -18.67
CA MET A 260 1.38 20.32 -18.18
C MET A 260 1.27 19.21 -19.24
N ILE A 261 1.65 17.99 -18.89
CA ILE A 261 1.50 16.79 -19.71
C ILE A 261 0.39 15.91 -19.11
N ASP A 262 -0.58 15.44 -19.90
CA ASP A 262 -1.67 14.56 -19.42
C ASP A 262 -1.79 13.30 -20.30
N LEU A 263 -1.44 12.15 -19.73
CA LEU A 263 -1.32 10.85 -20.39
C LEU A 263 -2.39 9.87 -19.90
N LEU A 264 -2.89 9.04 -20.80
CA LEU A 264 -3.63 7.82 -20.44
C LEU A 264 -2.62 6.68 -20.21
N LEU A 265 -2.64 6.02 -19.05
CA LEU A 265 -1.79 4.87 -18.76
C LEU A 265 -2.58 3.55 -18.88
N PRO A 266 -2.29 2.69 -19.86
CA PRO A 266 -2.90 1.36 -19.95
C PRO A 266 -2.55 0.49 -18.74
N HIS A 267 -3.51 -0.28 -18.25
CA HIS A 267 -3.32 -1.29 -17.20
C HIS A 267 -4.19 -2.52 -17.50
N ARG A 268 -3.89 -3.66 -16.87
CA ARG A 268 -4.76 -4.85 -16.92
C ARG A 268 -5.83 -4.74 -15.84
N GLY A 269 -7.11 -4.94 -16.20
CA GLY A 269 -8.21 -5.02 -15.23
C GLY A 269 -8.50 -6.48 -14.82
N PRO A 270 -9.13 -6.74 -13.66
CA PRO A 270 -9.66 -5.78 -12.68
C PRO A 270 -8.57 -5.03 -11.88
N MET A 271 -8.96 -3.99 -11.16
CA MET A 271 -8.06 -3.21 -10.29
C MET A 271 -8.82 -2.64 -9.08
N ASP A 272 -8.33 -2.88 -7.87
CA ASP A 272 -8.82 -2.27 -6.62
C ASP A 272 -8.42 -0.78 -6.53
N ALA A 273 -8.99 0.06 -7.40
CA ALA A 273 -8.62 1.47 -7.54
C ALA A 273 -8.90 2.27 -6.25
N ALA A 274 -10.13 2.18 -5.71
CA ALA A 274 -10.51 2.87 -4.48
C ALA A 274 -9.65 2.40 -3.29
N GLY A 275 -9.37 1.09 -3.20
CA GLY A 275 -8.51 0.54 -2.17
C GLY A 275 -7.03 0.88 -2.32
N LEU A 276 -6.58 1.21 -3.53
CA LEU A 276 -5.24 1.72 -3.86
C LEU A 276 -5.10 3.20 -3.45
N PHE A 277 -6.04 4.07 -3.81
CA PHE A 277 -6.05 5.47 -3.35
C PHE A 277 -6.22 5.58 -1.83
N ALA A 278 -7.04 4.72 -1.20
CA ALA A 278 -7.12 4.63 0.25
C ALA A 278 -5.79 4.17 0.90
N TRP A 279 -5.02 3.30 0.24
CA TRP A 279 -3.68 2.91 0.73
C TRP A 279 -2.70 4.09 0.67
N MET A 280 -2.73 4.88 -0.41
CA MET A 280 -1.92 6.08 -0.59
C MET A 280 -2.30 7.16 0.43
N ARG A 281 -3.59 7.47 0.58
CA ARG A 281 -4.11 8.48 1.52
C ARG A 281 -3.75 8.18 2.97
N ALA A 282 -3.76 6.90 3.37
CA ALA A 282 -3.31 6.48 4.68
C ALA A 282 -1.79 6.65 4.93
N ARG A 283 -1.00 6.98 3.89
CA ARG A 283 0.49 7.02 3.90
C ARG A 283 1.09 8.32 3.36
N ALA A 284 0.25 9.29 2.97
CA ALA A 284 0.69 10.57 2.43
C ALA A 284 1.54 11.35 3.45
N VAL A 285 2.65 11.90 2.96
CA VAL A 285 3.54 12.83 3.68
C VAL A 285 3.19 14.25 3.28
N ALA A 286 2.84 15.11 4.26
CA ALA A 286 2.41 16.47 3.99
C ALA A 286 3.51 17.30 3.29
N GLY A 287 3.11 18.27 2.47
CA GLY A 287 4.02 19.11 1.66
C GLY A 287 4.60 18.43 0.42
N VAL A 288 4.68 17.09 0.41
CA VAL A 288 5.14 16.29 -0.75
C VAL A 288 3.99 15.57 -1.44
N GLU A 289 3.05 14.97 -0.68
CA GLU A 289 2.02 14.06 -1.21
C GLU A 289 0.60 14.52 -0.82
N THR A 290 -0.35 14.37 -1.74
CA THR A 290 -1.79 14.59 -1.52
C THR A 290 -2.57 13.45 -2.14
N ALA A 291 -3.67 13.01 -1.52
CA ALA A 291 -4.47 11.89 -2.00
C ALA A 291 -5.95 12.06 -1.67
N THR A 292 -6.82 11.81 -2.64
CA THR A 292 -8.27 11.76 -2.50
C THR A 292 -8.74 10.30 -2.50
N ASP A 293 -9.99 10.01 -2.88
CA ASP A 293 -10.46 8.65 -3.19
C ASP A 293 -10.25 8.24 -4.66
N GLU A 294 -9.93 9.20 -5.54
CA GLU A 294 -9.77 8.98 -6.99
C GLU A 294 -8.44 9.49 -7.57
N SER A 295 -7.61 10.14 -6.75
CA SER A 295 -6.33 10.72 -7.15
C SER A 295 -5.24 10.60 -6.08
N PHE A 296 -3.99 10.62 -6.53
CA PHE A 296 -2.77 10.75 -5.74
C PHE A 296 -1.79 11.64 -6.50
N ALA A 297 -1.40 12.75 -5.90
CA ALA A 297 -0.41 13.66 -6.46
C ALA A 297 0.82 13.75 -5.56
N ARG A 298 2.01 13.90 -6.15
CA ARG A 298 3.22 14.24 -5.40
C ARG A 298 4.36 14.86 -6.21
N THR A 299 5.24 15.55 -5.51
CA THR A 299 6.58 15.94 -5.96
C THR A 299 7.60 14.82 -5.81
N LEU A 300 8.62 14.81 -6.66
CA LEU A 300 9.79 13.92 -6.58
C LEU A 300 10.99 14.53 -7.30
N ARG A 301 12.20 14.07 -6.96
CA ARG A 301 13.42 14.39 -7.72
C ARG A 301 13.64 13.33 -8.81
N LEU A 302 13.78 13.81 -10.04
CA LEU A 302 14.19 13.03 -11.21
C LEU A 302 15.62 13.44 -11.61
N PRO A 303 16.30 12.71 -12.52
CA PRO A 303 17.70 12.96 -12.87
C PRO A 303 18.02 14.38 -13.36
N GLY A 304 17.12 15.05 -14.09
CA GLY A 304 17.29 16.44 -14.49
C GLY A 304 16.90 17.45 -13.41
N GLY A 305 15.96 17.10 -12.51
CA GLY A 305 15.55 18.01 -11.44
C GLY A 305 14.21 17.65 -10.78
N PRO A 306 13.58 18.61 -10.08
CA PRO A 306 12.24 18.44 -9.53
C PRO A 306 11.19 18.11 -10.59
N ALA A 307 10.20 17.34 -10.21
CA ALA A 307 8.98 17.13 -10.98
C ALA A 307 7.79 16.93 -10.03
N TRP A 308 6.59 17.01 -10.59
CA TRP A 308 5.34 16.68 -9.93
C TRP A 308 4.49 15.82 -10.86
N PHE A 309 3.73 14.89 -10.28
CA PHE A 309 2.71 14.14 -11.00
C PHE A 309 1.46 13.93 -10.18
N GLU A 310 0.34 13.76 -10.88
CA GLU A 310 -0.96 13.31 -10.39
C GLU A 310 -1.34 12.01 -11.12
N MET A 311 -1.50 10.93 -10.37
CA MET A 311 -2.17 9.71 -10.80
C MET A 311 -3.64 9.80 -10.43
N ARG A 312 -4.55 9.75 -11.41
CA ARG A 312 -5.99 9.91 -11.19
C ARG A 312 -6.82 8.96 -12.05
N LEU A 313 -8.07 8.75 -11.67
CA LEU A 313 -9.07 8.19 -12.60
C LEU A 313 -9.62 9.28 -13.54
N ASP A 314 -10.23 8.84 -14.64
CA ASP A 314 -11.22 9.62 -15.37
C ASP A 314 -12.61 9.01 -15.24
N ALA A 315 -13.64 9.70 -15.73
CA ALA A 315 -15.04 9.28 -15.63
C ALA A 315 -15.37 7.93 -16.33
N ALA A 316 -14.42 7.31 -17.03
CA ALA A 316 -14.53 5.96 -17.58
C ALA A 316 -13.72 4.92 -16.77
N GLY A 317 -13.28 5.27 -15.55
CA GLY A 317 -12.49 4.42 -14.66
C GLY A 317 -11.04 4.20 -15.11
N ARG A 318 -10.52 5.02 -16.03
CA ARG A 318 -9.19 4.79 -16.63
C ARG A 318 -8.12 5.59 -15.89
N VAL A 319 -6.96 4.96 -15.65
CA VAL A 319 -5.81 5.62 -15.01
C VAL A 319 -5.18 6.63 -15.96
N ARG A 320 -5.04 7.86 -15.48
CA ARG A 320 -4.31 8.95 -16.14
C ARG A 320 -3.15 9.42 -15.26
N LEU A 321 -2.05 9.77 -15.91
CA LEU A 321 -0.91 10.45 -15.30
C LEU A 321 -0.86 11.85 -15.86
N ARG A 322 -1.02 12.84 -15.00
CA ARG A 322 -0.76 14.25 -15.29
C ARG A 322 0.58 14.65 -14.65
N ALA A 323 1.38 15.51 -15.28
CA ALA A 323 2.71 15.86 -14.76
C ALA A 323 3.24 17.23 -15.24
N ARG A 324 4.07 17.84 -14.40
CA ARG A 324 5.00 18.94 -14.75
C ARG A 324 6.43 18.49 -14.40
N LEU A 325 7.41 18.80 -15.24
CA LEU A 325 8.80 18.38 -15.07
C LEU A 325 9.74 19.57 -15.33
N THR A 326 10.81 19.73 -14.54
CA THR A 326 11.88 20.69 -14.88
C THR A 326 12.58 20.31 -16.19
N HIS A 327 12.72 19.01 -16.47
CA HIS A 327 13.31 18.50 -17.72
C HIS A 327 12.38 17.49 -18.40
N LEU A 328 11.91 17.82 -19.61
CA LEU A 328 11.04 16.93 -20.41
C LEU A 328 11.60 15.51 -20.63
N PRO A 329 12.92 15.30 -20.86
CA PRO A 329 13.49 13.95 -21.03
C PRO A 329 13.36 13.01 -19.84
N ASP A 330 12.99 13.48 -18.64
CA ASP A 330 12.73 12.62 -17.47
C ASP A 330 11.35 11.95 -17.53
N LEU A 331 10.45 12.33 -18.44
CA LEU A 331 9.10 11.77 -18.53
C LEU A 331 9.04 10.23 -18.69
N PRO A 332 9.91 9.55 -19.47
CA PRO A 332 9.92 8.08 -19.52
C PRO A 332 10.24 7.46 -18.15
N VAL A 333 11.15 8.07 -17.39
CA VAL A 333 11.54 7.64 -16.03
C VAL A 333 10.39 7.87 -15.05
N LEU A 334 9.72 9.03 -15.15
CA LEU A 334 8.52 9.34 -14.36
C LEU A 334 7.39 8.34 -14.61
N VAL A 335 7.09 8.03 -15.88
CA VAL A 335 6.08 7.05 -16.25
C VAL A 335 6.47 5.66 -15.73
N ALA A 336 7.73 5.23 -15.90
CA ALA A 336 8.20 3.94 -15.38
C ALA A 336 8.05 3.83 -13.86
N ARG A 337 8.44 4.88 -13.10
CA ARG A 337 8.31 4.93 -11.65
C ARG A 337 6.85 4.96 -11.19
N ALA A 338 6.00 5.76 -11.83
CA ALA A 338 4.58 5.84 -11.51
C ALA A 338 3.82 4.53 -11.82
N ARG A 339 4.16 3.83 -12.91
CA ARG A 339 3.61 2.50 -13.23
C ARG A 339 3.95 1.46 -12.15
N ARG A 340 5.18 1.48 -11.61
CA ARG A 340 5.59 0.61 -10.50
C ARG A 340 4.93 1.01 -9.17
N LEU A 341 4.85 2.31 -8.86
CA LEU A 341 4.15 2.79 -7.65
C LEU A 341 2.69 2.31 -7.60
N PHE A 342 2.01 2.29 -8.75
CA PHE A 342 0.62 1.86 -8.89
C PHE A 342 0.43 0.39 -9.33
N ASP A 343 1.51 -0.36 -9.51
CA ASP A 343 1.50 -1.78 -9.90
C ASP A 343 0.64 -2.07 -11.17
N LEU A 344 0.70 -1.17 -12.15
CA LEU A 344 -0.19 -1.18 -13.32
C LEU A 344 0.08 -2.33 -14.31
N ASP A 345 1.26 -2.94 -14.23
CA ASP A 345 1.74 -3.99 -15.12
C ASP A 345 1.45 -5.41 -14.62
N ALA A 346 1.01 -5.59 -13.37
CA ALA A 346 0.56 -6.88 -12.86
C ALA A 346 -0.55 -7.51 -13.72
N ASP A 347 -0.60 -8.85 -13.72
CA ASP A 347 -1.70 -9.63 -14.30
C ASP A 347 -2.69 -10.03 -13.19
N PRO A 348 -3.75 -9.24 -12.94
CA PRO A 348 -4.71 -9.53 -11.89
C PRO A 348 -5.46 -10.84 -12.14
N VAL A 349 -5.60 -11.29 -13.39
CA VAL A 349 -6.30 -12.54 -13.69
C VAL A 349 -5.45 -13.73 -13.27
N ALA A 350 -4.16 -13.74 -13.60
CA ALA A 350 -3.24 -14.78 -13.16
C ALA A 350 -3.12 -14.85 -11.62
N ILE A 351 -3.09 -13.69 -10.96
CA ILE A 351 -3.02 -13.57 -9.49
C ILE A 351 -4.33 -14.04 -8.84
N ASP A 352 -5.47 -13.47 -9.23
CA ASP A 352 -6.77 -13.75 -8.63
C ASP A 352 -7.14 -15.24 -8.81
N THR A 353 -6.88 -15.83 -9.99
CA THR A 353 -7.08 -17.27 -10.24
C THR A 353 -6.17 -18.14 -9.37
N ALA A 354 -4.88 -17.81 -9.25
CA ALA A 354 -3.94 -18.60 -8.45
C ALA A 354 -4.28 -18.55 -6.95
N LEU A 355 -4.66 -17.38 -6.41
CA LEU A 355 -5.07 -17.26 -5.02
C LEU A 355 -6.45 -17.90 -4.76
N SER A 356 -7.39 -17.79 -5.69
CA SER A 356 -8.73 -18.39 -5.56
C SER A 356 -8.73 -19.93 -5.62
N ALA A 357 -7.63 -20.56 -6.04
CA ALA A 357 -7.45 -22.02 -5.93
C ALA A 357 -7.35 -22.51 -4.47
N HIS A 358 -7.18 -21.61 -3.50
CA HIS A 358 -7.22 -21.92 -2.07
C HIS A 358 -8.58 -21.51 -1.46
N PRO A 359 -9.38 -22.44 -0.92
CA PRO A 359 -10.69 -22.15 -0.34
C PRO A 359 -10.67 -21.09 0.77
N GLU A 360 -9.58 -21.00 1.52
CA GLU A 360 -9.39 -20.00 2.57
C GLU A 360 -9.24 -18.56 2.01
N LEU A 361 -8.77 -18.43 0.76
CA LEU A 361 -8.52 -17.12 0.12
C LEU A 361 -9.63 -16.68 -0.83
N ALA A 362 -10.32 -17.60 -1.51
CA ALA A 362 -11.35 -17.24 -2.50
C ALA A 362 -12.37 -16.19 -1.99
N PRO A 363 -12.88 -16.22 -0.74
CA PRO A 363 -13.75 -15.17 -0.20
C PRO A 363 -13.08 -13.79 -0.02
N LEU A 364 -11.74 -13.73 0.06
CA LEU A 364 -10.96 -12.50 0.09
C LEU A 364 -10.77 -11.93 -1.32
N VAL A 365 -10.50 -12.80 -2.31
CA VAL A 365 -10.29 -12.41 -3.71
C VAL A 365 -11.61 -11.96 -4.35
N VAL A 366 -12.70 -12.71 -4.16
CA VAL A 366 -14.05 -12.31 -4.61
C VAL A 366 -14.49 -10.96 -4.05
N ARG A 367 -14.06 -10.61 -2.83
CA ARG A 367 -14.38 -9.33 -2.18
C ARG A 367 -13.50 -8.16 -2.66
N THR A 368 -12.32 -8.43 -3.24
CA THR A 368 -11.37 -7.38 -3.66
C THR A 368 -10.53 -7.88 -4.84
N PRO A 369 -11.14 -8.12 -6.02
CA PRO A 369 -10.43 -8.66 -7.19
C PRO A 369 -9.49 -7.62 -7.81
N GLY A 370 -8.36 -8.10 -8.35
CA GLY A 370 -7.33 -7.26 -8.94
C GLY A 370 -6.64 -6.33 -7.94
N ILE A 371 -6.45 -6.82 -6.71
CA ILE A 371 -5.70 -6.10 -5.67
C ILE A 371 -4.26 -5.82 -6.17
N ARG A 372 -3.68 -4.72 -5.70
CA ARG A 372 -2.35 -4.25 -6.12
C ARG A 372 -1.38 -4.25 -4.96
N VAL A 373 -0.09 -4.37 -5.27
CA VAL A 373 1.02 -4.20 -4.31
C VAL A 373 1.74 -2.89 -4.64
N PRO A 374 1.36 -1.74 -4.01
CA PRO A 374 1.98 -0.45 -4.29
C PRO A 374 3.52 -0.50 -4.20
N GLY A 375 4.21 -0.09 -5.26
CA GLY A 375 5.67 -0.09 -5.30
C GLY A 375 6.31 1.10 -4.56
N ALA A 376 7.56 1.39 -4.92
CA ALA A 376 8.29 2.58 -4.53
C ALA A 376 8.47 3.53 -5.72
N ILE A 377 8.20 4.82 -5.50
CA ILE A 377 8.51 5.88 -6.47
C ILE A 377 10.01 6.25 -6.45
N ASP A 378 10.62 6.12 -5.27
CA ASP A 378 12.05 6.21 -5.04
C ASP A 378 12.52 5.15 -4.03
N PRO A 379 13.62 4.41 -4.28
CA PRO A 379 14.08 3.36 -3.38
C PRO A 379 14.65 3.86 -2.05
N HIS A 380 15.36 4.99 -2.06
CA HIS A 380 16.04 5.53 -0.89
C HIS A 380 14.99 6.05 0.11
N GLU A 381 14.01 6.80 -0.39
CA GLU A 381 12.84 7.22 0.38
C GLU A 381 12.08 6.03 0.99
N MET A 382 11.92 4.92 0.24
CA MET A 382 11.21 3.73 0.73
C MET A 382 11.92 3.06 1.92
N LEU A 383 13.27 3.02 1.95
CA LEU A 383 14.02 2.51 3.11
C LEU A 383 13.77 3.39 4.35
N ILE A 384 13.87 4.72 4.21
CA ILE A 384 13.61 5.65 5.31
C ILE A 384 12.16 5.52 5.82
N ARG A 385 11.17 5.46 4.92
CA ARG A 385 9.76 5.22 5.28
C ARG A 385 9.57 3.92 6.08
N ALA A 386 10.21 2.83 5.64
CA ALA A 386 10.13 1.54 6.32
C ALA A 386 10.79 1.56 7.71
N MET A 387 11.95 2.22 7.86
CA MET A 387 12.67 2.34 9.13
C MET A 387 11.97 3.27 10.13
N VAL A 388 11.45 4.42 9.69
CA VAL A 388 10.65 5.32 10.54
C VAL A 388 9.39 4.60 11.03
N GLY A 389 8.70 3.87 10.15
CA GLY A 389 7.47 3.13 10.46
C GLY A 389 7.60 1.91 11.36
N GLN A 390 8.81 1.49 11.74
CA GLN A 390 9.02 0.32 12.60
C GLN A 390 8.24 0.43 13.92
N GLN A 391 7.47 -0.61 14.27
CA GLN A 391 6.82 -0.77 15.59
C GLN A 391 5.82 0.34 15.98
N ILE A 392 5.44 1.24 15.07
CA ILE A 392 4.48 2.34 15.31
C ILE A 392 3.26 2.22 14.39
N THR A 393 2.24 3.06 14.59
CA THR A 393 1.08 3.12 13.68
C THR A 393 1.45 3.89 12.40
N VAL A 394 0.75 3.60 11.29
CA VAL A 394 0.96 4.31 10.02
C VAL A 394 0.79 5.83 10.18
N ALA A 395 -0.23 6.27 10.94
CA ALA A 395 -0.45 7.69 11.25
C ALA A 395 0.66 8.35 12.10
N ALA A 396 1.35 7.58 12.96
CA ALA A 396 2.53 8.09 13.67
C ALA A 396 3.74 8.17 12.72
N ALA A 397 3.86 7.22 11.79
CA ALA A 397 4.89 7.24 10.75
C ALA A 397 4.72 8.42 9.79
N THR A 398 3.51 8.68 9.27
CA THR A 398 3.26 9.83 8.39
C THR A 398 3.46 11.15 9.11
N THR A 399 3.07 11.26 10.39
CA THR A 399 3.38 12.44 11.22
C THR A 399 4.91 12.66 11.32
N ALA A 400 5.68 11.62 11.65
CA ALA A 400 7.14 11.72 11.77
C ALA A 400 7.84 12.03 10.43
N LEU A 401 7.39 11.42 9.33
CA LEU A 401 7.88 11.67 7.98
C LEU A 401 7.52 13.07 7.49
N SER A 402 6.34 13.59 7.85
CA SER A 402 5.93 14.96 7.52
C SER A 402 6.76 15.99 8.29
N ALA A 403 7.04 15.76 9.57
CA ALA A 403 7.94 16.62 10.34
C ALA A 403 9.39 16.60 9.80
N LEU A 404 9.90 15.41 9.43
CA LEU A 404 11.21 15.26 8.77
C LEU A 404 11.26 16.01 7.42
N THR A 405 10.15 15.96 6.67
CA THR A 405 10.02 16.60 5.36
C THR A 405 9.83 18.11 5.46
N ASP A 406 9.13 18.61 6.46
CA ASP A 406 8.98 20.05 6.67
C ASP A 406 10.29 20.71 7.13
N ALA A 407 11.06 20.04 7.99
CA ALA A 407 12.35 20.54 8.46
C ALA A 407 13.47 20.43 7.40
N LEU A 408 13.57 19.30 6.69
CA LEU A 408 14.73 18.94 5.86
C LEU A 408 14.41 18.80 4.36
N GLY A 409 13.16 19.03 3.95
CA GLY A 409 12.69 18.89 2.57
C GLY A 409 12.94 20.17 1.77
N GLU A 410 13.71 20.03 0.70
CA GLU A 410 14.06 21.10 -0.24
C GLU A 410 12.79 21.79 -0.79
N PRO A 411 12.64 23.11 -0.64
CA PRO A 411 11.50 23.85 -1.18
C PRO A 411 11.45 23.82 -2.71
N VAL A 412 10.26 23.68 -3.28
CA VAL A 412 10.01 23.72 -4.73
C VAL A 412 8.77 24.54 -5.06
N SER A 413 8.75 25.16 -6.23
CA SER A 413 7.69 26.06 -6.70
C SER A 413 7.10 25.60 -8.03
N GLY A 414 5.85 25.97 -8.33
CA GLY A 414 5.19 25.66 -9.59
C GLY A 414 4.48 24.30 -9.64
N PHE A 415 4.22 23.69 -8.48
CA PHE A 415 3.59 22.36 -8.34
C PHE A 415 2.33 22.38 -7.44
N ASP A 416 1.49 23.41 -7.60
CA ASP A 416 0.08 23.48 -7.17
C ASP A 416 -0.23 22.85 -5.79
N GLY A 417 0.35 23.44 -4.72
CA GLY A 417 0.16 22.99 -3.33
C GLY A 417 1.18 21.95 -2.82
N HIS A 418 2.11 21.50 -3.67
CA HIS A 418 3.25 20.66 -3.29
C HIS A 418 4.53 21.51 -3.25
N GLU A 419 4.87 21.99 -2.07
CA GLU A 419 5.90 23.03 -1.87
C GLU A 419 7.28 22.47 -1.47
N ARG A 420 7.40 21.15 -1.28
CA ARG A 420 8.67 20.50 -0.86
C ARG A 420 8.96 19.23 -1.66
N LEU A 421 10.22 18.82 -1.64
CA LEU A 421 10.65 17.45 -1.95
C LEU A 421 10.81 16.63 -0.66
N PHE A 422 10.80 15.30 -0.78
CA PHE A 422 11.27 14.45 0.31
C PHE A 422 12.76 14.73 0.58
N PRO A 423 13.22 14.79 1.84
CA PRO A 423 14.60 15.15 2.16
C PRO A 423 15.64 14.27 1.48
N THR A 424 16.77 14.86 1.09
CA THR A 424 17.90 14.09 0.54
C THR A 424 18.52 13.20 1.61
N MET A 425 19.14 12.09 1.19
CA MET A 425 19.78 11.18 2.15
C MET A 425 20.95 11.86 2.89
N ALA A 426 21.63 12.82 2.26
CA ALA A 426 22.63 13.66 2.92
C ALA A 426 22.00 14.53 4.03
N ALA A 427 20.91 15.25 3.75
CA ALA A 427 20.23 16.07 4.75
C ALA A 427 19.69 15.24 5.92
N ILE A 428 19.19 14.02 5.66
CA ILE A 428 18.76 13.09 6.72
C ILE A 428 19.96 12.57 7.52
N ALA A 429 21.11 12.30 6.89
CA ALA A 429 22.32 11.85 7.58
C ALA A 429 22.88 12.93 8.52
N GLU A 430 22.90 14.18 8.07
CA GLU A 430 23.45 15.33 8.79
C GLU A 430 22.50 15.83 9.91
N HIS A 431 21.26 16.18 9.55
CA HIS A 431 20.31 16.87 10.45
C HIS A 431 19.17 15.98 10.96
N GLY A 432 19.04 14.74 10.48
CA GLY A 432 17.93 13.85 10.86
C GLY A 432 17.84 13.58 12.37
N ALA A 433 18.96 13.66 13.09
CA ALA A 433 18.99 13.48 14.55
C ALA A 433 18.31 14.62 15.33
N GLU A 434 18.22 15.82 14.77
CA GLU A 434 17.60 16.99 15.40
C GLU A 434 16.06 16.90 15.36
N VAL A 435 15.53 16.31 14.28
CA VAL A 435 14.11 16.27 13.95
C VAL A 435 13.44 14.96 14.37
N LEU A 436 14.11 13.81 14.16
CA LEU A 436 13.55 12.49 14.47
C LEU A 436 13.31 12.33 15.98
N ARG A 437 12.15 11.78 16.33
CA ARG A 437 11.75 11.52 17.72
C ARG A 437 11.63 10.02 17.98
N GLY A 438 12.08 9.57 19.15
CA GLY A 438 12.04 8.16 19.56
C GLY A 438 13.36 7.65 20.15
N PRO A 439 13.57 6.33 20.22
CA PRO A 439 14.78 5.75 20.79
C PRO A 439 16.04 6.16 20.00
N ALA A 440 17.07 6.66 20.69
CA ALA A 440 18.32 7.14 20.07
C ALA A 440 19.01 6.08 19.19
N ALA A 441 18.88 4.78 19.51
CA ALA A 441 19.39 3.71 18.67
C ALA A 441 18.69 3.61 17.30
N ARG A 442 17.39 3.93 17.22
CA ARG A 442 16.64 4.01 15.95
C ARG A 442 17.01 5.26 15.16
N ILE A 443 17.22 6.39 15.85
CA ILE A 443 17.67 7.63 15.21
C ILE A 443 19.04 7.41 14.56
N ARG A 444 19.99 6.79 15.27
CA ARG A 444 21.29 6.38 14.71
C ARG A 444 21.18 5.37 13.55
N ALA A 445 20.24 4.43 13.62
CA ALA A 445 19.97 3.51 12.51
C ALA A 445 19.50 4.24 11.24
N ILE A 446 18.53 5.16 11.36
CA ILE A 446 17.96 5.91 10.23
C ILE A 446 19.01 6.86 9.62
N THR A 447 19.71 7.62 10.46
CA THR A 447 20.77 8.56 10.02
C THR A 447 21.96 7.81 9.41
N GLY A 448 22.39 6.69 9.99
CA GLY A 448 23.45 5.85 9.43
C GLY A 448 23.06 5.17 8.10
N ALA A 449 21.81 4.71 7.95
CA ALA A 449 21.32 4.20 6.67
C ALA A 449 21.21 5.31 5.60
N ALA A 450 20.83 6.52 6.00
CA ALA A 450 20.83 7.68 5.12
C ALA A 450 22.27 8.08 4.70
N ALA A 451 23.23 8.04 5.61
CA ALA A 451 24.65 8.26 5.30
C ALA A 451 25.16 7.26 4.25
N ALA A 452 24.90 5.96 4.45
CA ALA A 452 25.31 4.92 3.51
C ALA A 452 24.66 5.03 2.12
N LEU A 453 23.42 5.57 2.05
CA LEU A 453 22.75 5.90 0.79
C LEU A 453 23.26 7.20 0.13
N ALA A 454 23.91 8.07 0.89
CA ALA A 454 24.44 9.35 0.43
C ALA A 454 25.91 9.24 -0.05
N ASP A 455 26.73 8.45 0.64
CA ASP A 455 28.11 8.14 0.23
C ASP A 455 28.20 7.00 -0.81
N GLY A 456 27.11 6.24 -0.98
CA GLY A 456 27.01 5.16 -1.96
C GLY A 456 27.56 3.81 -1.50
N SER A 457 27.99 3.68 -0.24
CA SER A 457 28.35 2.39 0.37
C SER A 457 27.16 1.42 0.47
N LEU A 458 25.93 1.95 0.49
CA LEU A 458 24.70 1.21 0.19
C LEU A 458 24.12 1.67 -1.15
N VAL A 459 24.13 0.78 -2.15
CA VAL A 459 23.40 0.95 -3.40
C VAL A 459 22.03 0.26 -3.28
N LEU A 460 20.95 0.97 -3.61
CA LEU A 460 19.58 0.46 -3.54
C LEU A 460 18.76 0.89 -4.76
N THR A 461 18.43 -0.03 -5.67
CA THR A 461 17.73 0.29 -6.94
C THR A 461 16.63 -0.72 -7.29
N SER A 462 15.75 -0.34 -8.24
CA SER A 462 14.78 -1.26 -8.86
C SER A 462 15.42 -2.33 -9.78
N GLY A 463 16.72 -2.21 -10.05
CA GLY A 463 17.50 -3.14 -10.87
C GLY A 463 18.39 -4.09 -10.08
N ASP A 464 18.28 -4.13 -8.75
CA ASP A 464 19.11 -5.01 -7.91
C ASP A 464 18.72 -6.50 -8.07
N ASP A 465 19.61 -7.38 -7.63
CA ASP A 465 19.23 -8.78 -7.34
C ASP A 465 18.56 -8.85 -5.96
N GLY A 466 17.43 -9.56 -5.86
CA GLY A 466 16.64 -9.61 -4.63
C GLY A 466 17.33 -10.30 -3.44
N ARG A 467 18.30 -11.21 -3.68
CA ARG A 467 19.08 -11.83 -2.60
C ARG A 467 20.21 -10.89 -2.16
N ALA A 468 20.93 -10.30 -3.10
CA ALA A 468 21.98 -9.33 -2.84
C ALA A 468 21.45 -8.10 -2.08
N GLN A 469 20.34 -7.51 -2.56
CA GLN A 469 19.66 -6.38 -1.91
C GLN A 469 19.24 -6.74 -0.47
N ARG A 470 18.62 -7.90 -0.27
CA ARG A 470 18.21 -8.37 1.08
C ARG A 470 19.41 -8.55 2.01
N THR A 471 20.53 -9.09 1.51
CA THR A 471 21.77 -9.25 2.28
C THR A 471 22.39 -7.90 2.65
N ALA A 472 22.48 -6.96 1.72
CA ALA A 472 22.97 -5.60 1.98
C ALA A 472 22.10 -4.87 3.01
N LEU A 473 20.77 -4.94 2.87
CA LEU A 473 19.83 -4.36 3.82
C LEU A 473 19.97 -4.98 5.22
N LEU A 474 20.14 -6.30 5.34
CA LEU A 474 20.31 -6.99 6.62
C LEU A 474 21.66 -6.72 7.31
N ALA A 475 22.65 -6.17 6.61
CA ALA A 475 23.91 -5.72 7.20
C ALA A 475 23.78 -4.37 7.95
N LEU A 476 22.70 -3.61 7.70
CA LEU A 476 22.50 -2.28 8.27
C LEU A 476 22.00 -2.36 9.74
N PRO A 477 22.62 -1.63 10.68
CA PRO A 477 22.12 -1.52 12.04
C PRO A 477 20.64 -1.10 12.09
N GLY A 478 19.80 -1.87 12.78
CA GLY A 478 18.38 -1.60 12.94
C GLY A 478 17.47 -2.11 11.80
N VAL A 479 18.01 -2.71 10.73
CA VAL A 479 17.22 -3.29 9.64
C VAL A 479 17.05 -4.80 9.87
N GLY A 480 15.93 -5.19 10.49
CA GLY A 480 15.56 -6.60 10.66
C GLY A 480 14.87 -7.20 9.42
N PRO A 481 14.66 -8.52 9.36
CA PRO A 481 14.07 -9.22 8.22
C PRO A 481 12.79 -8.60 7.66
N TRP A 482 11.81 -8.26 8.51
CA TRP A 482 10.59 -7.56 8.06
C TRP A 482 10.88 -6.26 7.31
N THR A 483 11.90 -5.50 7.70
CA THR A 483 12.26 -4.23 7.01
C THR A 483 12.92 -4.54 5.67
N ALA A 484 13.90 -5.47 5.63
CA ALA A 484 14.58 -5.84 4.38
C ALA A 484 13.61 -6.45 3.35
N ASP A 485 12.72 -7.34 3.78
CA ASP A 485 11.73 -7.98 2.91
C ASP A 485 10.61 -7.02 2.50
N TYR A 486 10.15 -6.11 3.38
CA TYR A 486 9.20 -5.05 3.01
C TYR A 486 9.80 -4.08 1.98
N VAL A 487 11.07 -3.66 2.16
CA VAL A 487 11.75 -2.81 1.19
C VAL A 487 11.91 -3.53 -0.15
N ARG A 488 12.33 -4.80 -0.16
CA ARG A 488 12.40 -5.62 -1.38
C ARG A 488 11.07 -5.72 -2.12
N MET A 489 9.97 -6.01 -1.40
CA MET A 489 8.60 -6.03 -1.95
C MET A 489 8.26 -4.73 -2.68
N ARG A 490 8.57 -3.58 -2.07
CA ARG A 490 8.23 -2.25 -2.61
C ARG A 490 9.16 -1.78 -3.72
N VAL A 491 10.47 -1.97 -3.56
CA VAL A 491 11.51 -1.40 -4.45
C VAL A 491 11.65 -2.19 -5.74
N LEU A 492 11.62 -3.53 -5.67
CA LEU A 492 11.72 -4.38 -6.85
C LEU A 492 10.34 -4.68 -7.49
N GLY A 493 9.25 -4.42 -6.77
CA GLY A 493 7.92 -4.91 -7.14
C GLY A 493 7.82 -6.44 -6.99
N ASP A 494 8.62 -7.02 -6.09
CA ASP A 494 8.77 -8.47 -5.94
C ASP A 494 7.44 -9.11 -5.52
N PRO A 495 6.84 -9.97 -6.37
CA PRO A 495 5.49 -10.50 -6.14
C PRO A 495 5.45 -11.61 -5.10
N ASP A 496 6.60 -12.12 -4.65
CA ASP A 496 6.73 -13.39 -3.93
C ASP A 496 7.31 -13.27 -2.51
N ILE A 497 7.08 -12.13 -1.86
CA ILE A 497 7.50 -11.86 -0.48
C ILE A 497 6.44 -12.25 0.55
N THR A 498 6.84 -13.02 1.56
CA THR A 498 6.11 -13.23 2.83
C THR A 498 6.58 -12.25 3.90
N LEU A 499 5.65 -11.74 4.71
CA LEU A 499 5.97 -10.92 5.89
C LEU A 499 5.45 -11.57 7.18
N PRO A 500 5.99 -12.74 7.60
CA PRO A 500 5.42 -13.55 8.68
C PRO A 500 5.49 -12.90 10.07
N GLY A 501 6.31 -11.85 10.25
CA GLY A 501 6.36 -11.02 11.45
C GLY A 501 5.34 -9.86 11.49
N ASP A 502 4.66 -9.57 10.38
CA ASP A 502 3.77 -8.41 10.26
C ASP A 502 2.47 -8.60 11.05
N VAL A 503 2.16 -7.65 11.93
CA VAL A 503 1.00 -7.75 12.83
C VAL A 503 -0.32 -7.73 12.05
N ALA A 504 -0.42 -6.94 10.99
CA ALA A 504 -1.64 -6.83 10.19
C ALA A 504 -1.83 -8.06 9.29
N VAL A 505 -0.76 -8.60 8.68
CA VAL A 505 -0.82 -9.88 7.96
C VAL A 505 -1.29 -10.99 8.88
N ARG A 506 -0.74 -11.09 10.10
CA ARG A 506 -1.13 -12.12 11.08
C ARG A 506 -2.57 -11.96 11.57
N SER A 507 -3.05 -10.73 11.74
CA SER A 507 -4.47 -10.48 12.06
C SER A 507 -5.40 -10.81 10.90
N GLY A 508 -5.01 -10.52 9.66
CA GLY A 508 -5.74 -10.94 8.46
C GLY A 508 -5.75 -12.45 8.28
N ALA A 509 -4.63 -13.12 8.52
CA ALA A 509 -4.48 -14.57 8.49
C ALA A 509 -5.47 -15.24 9.47
N ALA A 510 -5.48 -14.80 10.73
CA ALA A 510 -6.44 -15.27 11.72
C ALA A 510 -7.91 -15.03 11.30
N ALA A 511 -8.21 -13.87 10.71
CA ALA A 511 -9.56 -13.54 10.22
C ALA A 511 -9.99 -14.37 8.99
N ALA A 512 -9.03 -14.90 8.23
CA ALA A 512 -9.24 -15.78 7.08
C ALA A 512 -9.14 -17.29 7.42
N GLY A 513 -8.99 -17.65 8.70
CA GLY A 513 -8.83 -19.05 9.13
C GLY A 513 -7.45 -19.66 8.85
N LEU A 514 -6.47 -18.85 8.45
CA LEU A 514 -5.10 -19.27 8.19
C LEU A 514 -4.29 -19.36 9.50
N PRO A 515 -3.18 -20.13 9.52
CA PRO A 515 -2.21 -20.09 10.61
C PRO A 515 -1.72 -18.65 10.86
N ALA A 516 -1.82 -18.21 12.12
CA ALA A 516 -1.51 -16.84 12.53
C ALA A 516 -0.25 -16.71 13.40
N ASP A 517 0.50 -17.81 13.59
CA ASP A 517 1.88 -17.77 14.06
C ASP A 517 2.84 -17.58 12.85
N PRO A 518 4.05 -17.01 13.05
CA PRO A 518 4.95 -16.74 11.92
C PRO A 518 5.37 -17.98 11.11
N ARG A 519 5.59 -19.14 11.76
CA ARG A 519 6.11 -20.35 11.09
C ARG A 519 5.02 -21.08 10.34
N GLY A 520 3.86 -21.28 10.98
CA GLY A 520 2.68 -21.86 10.34
C GLY A 520 2.20 -21.00 9.16
N PHE A 521 2.23 -19.67 9.31
CA PHE A 521 1.89 -18.77 8.21
C PHE A 521 2.86 -18.90 7.03
N GLU A 522 4.16 -18.89 7.28
CA GLU A 522 5.18 -18.97 6.22
C GLU A 522 5.12 -20.31 5.46
N ALA A 523 4.94 -21.42 6.18
CA ALA A 523 4.77 -22.74 5.59
C ALA A 523 3.46 -22.88 4.78
N TRP A 524 2.36 -22.27 5.25
CA TRP A 524 1.10 -22.22 4.51
C TRP A 524 1.22 -21.35 3.25
N ALA A 525 1.83 -20.16 3.40
CA ALA A 525 1.96 -19.16 2.33
C ALA A 525 2.84 -19.63 1.17
N ALA A 526 3.81 -20.52 1.41
CA ALA A 526 4.66 -21.12 0.38
C ALA A 526 3.85 -21.72 -0.81
N ARG A 527 2.62 -22.20 -0.56
CA ARG A 527 1.73 -22.75 -1.59
C ARG A 527 1.21 -21.71 -2.60
N THR A 528 1.25 -20.43 -2.24
CA THR A 528 0.77 -19.30 -3.07
C THR A 528 1.87 -18.66 -3.92
N ALA A 529 3.09 -19.20 -3.93
CA ALA A 529 4.16 -18.70 -4.80
C ALA A 529 3.79 -18.86 -6.29
N PRO A 530 4.10 -17.88 -7.16
CA PRO A 530 4.97 -16.72 -6.96
C PRO A 530 4.23 -15.44 -6.49
N TRP A 531 3.09 -15.55 -5.81
CA TRP A 531 2.18 -14.42 -5.52
C TRP A 531 2.05 -14.06 -4.03
N ARG A 532 3.03 -14.42 -3.20
CA ARG A 532 2.99 -14.26 -1.73
C ARG A 532 2.83 -12.80 -1.26
N SER A 533 3.20 -11.81 -2.08
CA SER A 533 2.95 -10.39 -1.82
C SER A 533 1.50 -9.96 -2.06
N TYR A 534 0.80 -10.59 -3.01
CA TYR A 534 -0.64 -10.35 -3.23
C TYR A 534 -1.50 -11.04 -2.17
N LEU A 535 -1.10 -12.24 -1.72
CA LEU A 535 -1.62 -12.84 -0.48
C LEU A 535 -1.48 -11.84 0.68
N THR A 536 -0.28 -11.29 0.89
CA THR A 536 0.00 -10.29 1.92
C THR A 536 -0.90 -9.06 1.80
N ALA A 537 -1.21 -8.59 0.58
CA ALA A 537 -2.16 -7.51 0.34
C ALA A 537 -3.62 -7.86 0.73
N HIS A 538 -4.12 -9.05 0.36
CA HIS A 538 -5.45 -9.49 0.79
C HIS A 538 -5.56 -9.62 2.31
N LEU A 539 -4.50 -10.06 2.99
CA LEU A 539 -4.48 -10.19 4.45
C LEU A 539 -4.41 -8.81 5.14
N TRP A 540 -3.69 -7.84 4.59
CA TRP A 540 -3.79 -6.44 5.03
C TRP A 540 -5.21 -5.86 4.88
N ARG A 541 -5.96 -6.24 3.83
CA ARG A 541 -7.38 -5.87 3.62
C ARG A 541 -8.34 -6.65 4.54
N ALA A 542 -7.99 -7.88 4.92
CA ALA A 542 -8.78 -8.73 5.82
C ALA A 542 -8.57 -8.43 7.32
N ALA A 543 -7.47 -7.76 7.68
CA ALA A 543 -7.22 -7.33 9.05
C ALA A 543 -8.34 -6.39 9.53
N PRO A 544 -9.02 -6.70 10.66
CA PRO A 544 -10.17 -5.91 11.10
C PRO A 544 -9.78 -4.47 11.45
N PRO A 545 -10.60 -3.47 11.08
CA PRO A 545 -10.28 -2.07 11.29
C PRO A 545 -10.12 -1.75 12.78
N ARG A 546 -9.01 -1.11 13.13
CA ARG A 546 -8.73 -0.70 14.51
C ARG A 546 -9.58 0.55 14.82
N PRO A 547 -10.36 0.58 15.92
CA PRO A 547 -11.28 1.68 16.19
C PRO A 547 -10.54 3.02 16.29
N ALA A 548 -11.13 4.04 15.68
CA ALA A 548 -10.55 5.38 15.59
C ALA A 548 -10.68 6.14 16.92
N ARG A 549 -9.66 6.95 17.25
CA ARG A 549 -9.75 7.96 18.30
C ARG A 549 -10.31 9.24 17.70
N SER A 550 -11.44 9.71 18.20
CA SER A 550 -11.95 11.05 17.89
C SER A 550 -11.10 12.10 18.57
N THR A 551 -10.62 13.10 17.81
CA THR A 551 -9.97 14.29 18.35
C THR A 551 -11.00 15.40 18.42
N PRO A 552 -11.29 16.02 19.59
CA PRO A 552 -12.26 17.10 19.66
C PRO A 552 -11.77 18.34 18.90
N ALA A 553 -12.65 18.96 18.13
CA ALA A 553 -12.37 20.22 17.44
C ALA A 553 -12.30 21.39 18.45
N ARG A 554 -11.41 22.36 18.19
CA ARG A 554 -11.38 23.62 18.95
C ARG A 554 -12.58 24.49 18.56
N SER A 555 -13.60 24.55 19.42
CA SER A 555 -14.65 25.57 19.37
C SER A 555 -14.57 26.48 20.60
N THR A 556 -14.60 27.79 20.37
CA THR A 556 -14.61 28.82 21.42
C THR A 556 -15.95 28.77 22.18
N PRO A 557 -15.97 28.87 23.53
CA PRO A 557 -17.19 28.61 24.30
C PRO A 557 -18.24 29.71 24.17
N ALA A 558 -19.43 29.34 23.66
CA ALA A 558 -20.68 30.08 23.86
C ALA A 558 -21.43 29.54 25.12
N ARG A 559 -22.34 30.34 25.67
CA ARG A 559 -22.89 30.13 27.03
C ARG A 559 -24.07 29.14 27.12
N SER A 560 -24.35 28.71 28.34
CA SER A 560 -25.21 27.58 28.73
C SER A 560 -26.67 27.92 29.08
N ARG A 561 -27.52 26.87 29.10
CA ARG A 561 -28.73 26.57 29.94
C ARG A 561 -29.20 25.15 29.54
N ASP A 562 -29.35 24.14 30.41
CA ASP A 562 -30.33 23.93 31.53
C ASP A 562 -31.79 24.01 31.00
N THR A 563 -32.74 23.09 31.26
CA THR A 563 -33.05 22.35 32.51
C THR A 563 -33.52 20.87 32.37
N ARG A 564 -33.82 20.24 33.53
CA ARG A 564 -34.04 18.80 33.82
C ARG A 564 -35.51 18.31 33.79
N HIS A 565 -35.73 17.01 34.12
CA HIS A 565 -36.95 16.27 34.59
C HIS A 565 -37.68 15.30 33.62
N ARG A 566 -38.35 14.18 34.04
CA ARG A 566 -38.35 13.32 35.27
C ARG A 566 -39.10 11.98 34.99
N THR A 567 -38.82 10.89 35.71
CA THR A 567 -39.39 9.49 35.61
C THR A 567 -40.45 9.20 36.71
N PRO A 568 -41.20 8.04 36.83
CA PRO A 568 -40.99 6.61 36.43
C PRO A 568 -42.23 5.96 35.70
N ARG A 569 -42.66 4.66 35.71
CA ARG A 569 -42.36 3.42 36.49
C ARG A 569 -42.51 2.05 35.71
N ARG A 570 -43.48 1.15 36.01
CA ARG A 570 -43.59 -0.30 35.59
C ARG A 570 -45.01 -0.89 35.96
N PRO A 571 -45.48 -2.13 35.62
CA PRO A 571 -44.73 -3.41 35.41
C PRO A 571 -45.23 -4.53 34.41
N ARG A 572 -44.28 -5.40 33.97
CA ARG A 572 -44.32 -6.88 33.72
C ARG A 572 -45.50 -7.62 33.00
N ARG A 573 -45.19 -8.36 31.92
CA ARG A 573 -45.20 -9.86 31.88
C ARG A 573 -44.45 -10.52 30.67
N ARG A 574 -44.05 -11.78 30.90
CA ARG A 574 -43.31 -12.80 30.13
C ARG A 574 -43.28 -12.79 28.57
N GLY A 575 -42.07 -12.84 28.01
CA GLY A 575 -41.52 -14.06 27.36
C GLY A 575 -41.70 -14.29 25.85
N ALA A 576 -40.75 -13.84 25.02
CA ALA A 576 -40.58 -14.17 23.59
C ALA A 576 -39.07 -14.08 23.19
N PRO A 577 -38.64 -14.29 21.93
CA PRO A 577 -37.25 -14.68 21.61
C PRO A 577 -36.20 -13.57 21.76
N HIS A 578 -34.93 -13.98 21.78
CA HIS A 578 -33.76 -13.14 22.08
C HIS A 578 -33.66 -11.93 21.13
N PRO A 579 -33.80 -10.69 21.64
CA PRO A 579 -33.79 -9.49 20.80
C PRO A 579 -32.36 -9.10 20.39
N ARG A 580 -32.26 -8.22 19.39
CA ARG A 580 -31.03 -7.45 19.14
C ARG A 580 -30.75 -6.65 20.42
N GLY A 581 -29.53 -6.75 20.96
CA GLY A 581 -29.20 -6.20 22.29
C GLY A 581 -29.60 -4.73 22.42
N GLU A 582 -30.23 -4.39 23.55
CA GLU A 582 -30.74 -3.03 23.79
C GLU A 582 -29.61 -1.99 23.70
N PRO A 583 -29.92 -0.76 23.26
CA PRO A 583 -28.95 0.34 23.20
C PRO A 583 -28.40 0.67 24.59
N MET A 584 -27.25 0.09 24.93
CA MET A 584 -26.53 0.31 26.18
C MET A 584 -26.30 1.82 26.38
N THR A 585 -26.85 2.36 27.46
CA THR A 585 -26.65 3.74 27.89
C THR A 585 -25.73 3.77 29.10
N ALA A 586 -24.85 4.77 29.16
CA ALA A 586 -23.86 4.95 30.21
C ALA A 586 -23.83 6.40 30.72
N ARG A 587 -23.36 6.57 31.95
CA ARG A 587 -23.17 7.84 32.65
C ARG A 587 -21.68 8.14 32.74
N ILE A 588 -21.28 9.38 32.47
CA ILE A 588 -19.88 9.81 32.55
C ILE A 588 -19.75 11.08 33.39
N GLN A 589 -18.70 11.14 34.20
CA GLN A 589 -18.38 12.27 35.07
C GLN A 589 -16.89 12.52 35.08
N THR A 590 -16.48 13.77 35.25
CA THR A 590 -15.07 14.16 35.46
C THR A 590 -14.97 14.98 36.74
N ILE A 591 -13.89 14.77 37.50
CA ILE A 591 -13.47 15.63 38.62
C ILE A 591 -12.00 16.00 38.44
N ASP A 592 -11.58 17.12 39.01
CA ASP A 592 -10.16 17.43 39.13
C ASP A 592 -9.54 16.66 40.31
N THR A 593 -8.31 16.18 40.13
CA THR A 593 -7.55 15.46 41.18
C THR A 593 -6.09 15.95 41.17
N PRO A 594 -5.31 15.73 42.25
CA PRO A 594 -3.88 16.07 42.29
C PRO A 594 -3.05 15.46 41.15
N ASP A 595 -3.51 14.34 40.58
CA ASP A 595 -2.85 13.63 39.48
C ASP A 595 -3.38 14.05 38.09
N GLY A 596 -4.13 15.16 38.02
CA GLY A 596 -4.85 15.65 36.84
C GLY A 596 -6.35 15.32 36.87
N PRO A 597 -7.12 15.76 35.86
CA PRO A 597 -8.55 15.45 35.76
C PRO A 597 -8.76 13.93 35.65
N PHE A 598 -9.73 13.40 36.39
CA PHE A 598 -10.10 11.99 36.39
C PHE A 598 -11.54 11.82 35.88
N THR A 599 -11.70 11.12 34.76
CA THR A 599 -13.02 10.80 34.19
C THR A 599 -13.39 9.35 34.49
N LEU A 600 -14.66 9.12 34.82
CA LEU A 600 -15.28 7.85 35.17
C LEU A 600 -16.53 7.62 34.31
N LEU A 601 -16.63 6.45 33.65
CA LEU A 601 -17.76 5.99 32.85
C LEU A 601 -18.39 4.76 33.49
N ALA A 602 -19.66 4.83 33.89
CA ALA A 602 -20.43 3.76 34.50
C ALA A 602 -21.70 3.43 33.69
N ASP A 603 -22.27 2.23 33.86
CA ASP A 603 -23.57 1.90 33.27
C ASP A 603 -24.76 2.46 34.09
N GLU A 604 -25.98 2.28 33.59
CA GLU A 604 -27.22 2.64 34.31
C GLU A 604 -27.47 1.81 35.58
N GLN A 605 -26.59 0.85 35.93
CA GLN A 605 -26.58 0.13 37.21
C GLN A 605 -25.48 0.64 38.16
N GLY A 606 -24.75 1.69 37.78
CA GLY A 606 -23.66 2.27 38.59
C GLY A 606 -22.34 1.51 38.52
N ARG A 607 -22.22 0.46 37.70
CA ARG A 607 -20.97 -0.32 37.58
C ARG A 607 -19.99 0.40 36.68
N VAL A 608 -18.77 0.62 37.14
CA VAL A 608 -17.74 1.33 36.37
C VAL A 608 -17.26 0.44 35.22
N LEU A 609 -17.39 0.98 33.99
CA LEU A 609 -16.98 0.34 32.74
C LEU A 609 -15.54 0.73 32.40
N ALA A 610 -15.21 2.01 32.52
CA ALA A 610 -13.88 2.56 32.24
C ALA A 610 -13.62 3.83 33.06
N SER A 611 -12.35 4.12 33.36
CA SER A 611 -11.95 5.30 34.13
C SER A 611 -10.45 5.58 34.04
N GLY A 612 -10.06 6.83 34.32
CA GLY A 612 -8.66 7.23 34.46
C GLY A 612 -8.39 8.72 34.25
N TRP A 613 -7.10 9.07 34.27
CA TRP A 613 -6.60 10.44 34.31
C TRP A 613 -6.57 11.07 32.92
N THR A 614 -7.67 11.73 32.59
CA THR A 614 -7.90 12.59 31.43
C THR A 614 -9.19 13.38 31.67
N ALA A 615 -9.39 14.48 30.95
CA ALA A 615 -10.71 15.09 30.78
C ALA A 615 -11.38 14.66 29.45
N ASP A 616 -10.68 13.92 28.59
CA ASP A 616 -11.20 13.42 27.33
C ASP A 616 -12.11 12.20 27.56
N HIS A 617 -13.42 12.44 27.57
CA HIS A 617 -14.45 11.42 27.68
C HIS A 617 -14.34 10.35 26.57
N ALA A 618 -13.89 10.72 25.37
CA ALA A 618 -13.69 9.75 24.29
C ALA A 618 -12.50 8.83 24.55
N ALA A 619 -11.45 9.30 25.25
CA ALA A 619 -10.35 8.45 25.70
C ALA A 619 -10.76 7.43 26.78
N ILE A 620 -11.81 7.71 27.57
CA ILE A 620 -12.42 6.73 28.48
C ILE A 620 -13.27 5.73 27.70
N VAL A 621 -14.21 6.20 26.86
CA VAL A 621 -15.09 5.34 26.04
C VAL A 621 -14.29 4.40 25.14
N ALA A 622 -13.18 4.88 24.56
CA ALA A 622 -12.28 4.09 23.71
C ALA A 622 -11.49 2.98 24.44
N ARG A 623 -11.65 2.81 25.76
CA ARG A 623 -11.14 1.63 26.49
C ARG A 623 -12.11 0.45 26.45
N LEU A 624 -13.37 0.69 26.14
CA LEU A 624 -14.38 -0.36 26.05
C LEU A 624 -14.27 -1.13 24.72
N ARG A 625 -14.47 -2.45 24.78
CA ARG A 625 -14.56 -3.31 23.59
C ARG A 625 -15.81 -2.99 22.76
N THR A 626 -16.89 -2.64 23.43
CA THR A 626 -18.18 -2.26 22.86
C THR A 626 -18.54 -0.91 23.45
N ALA A 627 -18.60 0.14 22.64
CA ALA A 627 -18.99 1.46 23.12
C ALA A 627 -20.49 1.47 23.49
N PRO A 628 -20.89 2.14 24.58
CA PRO A 628 -22.30 2.43 24.84
C PRO A 628 -22.88 3.26 23.69
N SER A 629 -24.06 2.85 23.22
CA SER A 629 -24.83 3.55 22.17
C SER A 629 -25.21 4.99 22.54
N ARG A 630 -25.21 5.32 23.84
CA ARG A 630 -25.47 6.65 24.37
C ARG A 630 -24.65 6.87 25.64
N VAL A 631 -23.95 8.00 25.71
CA VAL A 631 -23.31 8.48 26.94
C VAL A 631 -24.08 9.71 27.44
N ARG A 632 -24.11 9.92 28.75
CA ARG A 632 -24.74 11.07 29.40
C ARG A 632 -23.79 11.66 30.43
N GLU A 633 -23.49 12.94 30.31
CA GLU A 633 -22.75 13.69 31.32
C GLU A 633 -23.67 13.96 32.52
N VAL A 634 -23.53 13.15 33.56
CA VAL A 634 -24.31 13.20 34.81
C VAL A 634 -23.47 12.59 35.94
N GLU A 635 -23.81 12.93 37.18
CA GLU A 635 -23.13 12.40 38.36
C GLU A 635 -23.22 10.87 38.47
N THR A 636 -22.18 10.28 39.06
CA THR A 636 -21.98 8.84 39.21
C THR A 636 -21.62 8.54 40.65
N ASP A 637 -22.32 7.59 41.28
CA ASP A 637 -22.17 7.33 42.73
C ASP A 637 -20.74 6.91 43.09
N ALA A 638 -20.07 6.21 42.17
CA ALA A 638 -18.67 5.78 42.26
C ALA A 638 -17.64 6.94 42.30
N ILE A 639 -18.04 8.19 42.01
CA ILE A 639 -17.13 9.35 42.11
C ILE A 639 -16.79 9.68 43.57
N ALA A 640 -17.70 9.41 44.51
CA ALA A 640 -17.47 9.64 45.94
C ALA A 640 -16.29 8.80 46.46
N SER A 641 -16.18 7.55 46.00
CA SER A 641 -15.03 6.67 46.26
C SER A 641 -13.71 7.24 45.74
N VAL A 642 -13.73 7.97 44.61
CA VAL A 642 -12.52 8.62 44.08
C VAL A 642 -12.11 9.78 44.99
N VAL A 643 -13.07 10.62 45.39
CA VAL A 643 -12.82 11.75 46.31
C VAL A 643 -12.29 11.24 47.66
N ALA A 644 -12.89 10.18 48.21
CA ALA A 644 -12.43 9.55 49.45
C ALA A 644 -11.00 8.99 49.33
N TYR A 645 -10.66 8.34 48.20
CA TYR A 645 -9.30 7.87 47.91
C TYR A 645 -8.26 8.99 47.88
N TYR A 646 -8.59 10.16 47.31
CA TYR A 646 -7.69 11.33 47.36
C TYR A 646 -7.67 12.03 48.73
N ALA A 647 -8.70 11.86 49.56
CA ALA A 647 -8.72 12.31 50.94
C ALA A 647 -7.95 11.38 51.91
N GLY A 648 -7.54 10.18 51.46
CA GLY A 648 -6.70 9.24 52.21
C GLY A 648 -7.34 7.86 52.45
N ASP A 649 -8.62 7.66 52.17
CA ASP A 649 -9.28 6.36 52.27
C ASP A 649 -8.94 5.49 51.05
N LEU A 650 -7.81 4.81 51.12
CA LEU A 650 -7.31 3.94 50.05
C LEU A 650 -8.23 2.75 49.75
N ALA A 651 -9.15 2.39 50.66
CA ALA A 651 -10.07 1.26 50.53
C ALA A 651 -11.39 1.65 49.86
N ALA A 652 -11.76 2.93 49.83
CA ALA A 652 -13.03 3.43 49.26
C ALA A 652 -13.34 2.96 47.84
N ILE A 653 -12.32 2.56 47.07
CA ILE A 653 -12.42 2.10 45.67
C ILE A 653 -12.55 0.58 45.52
N ASP A 654 -12.23 -0.21 46.56
CA ASP A 654 -12.04 -1.66 46.45
C ASP A 654 -13.35 -2.46 46.42
N ASP A 655 -14.47 -1.88 46.86
CA ASP A 655 -15.83 -2.43 46.74
C ASP A 655 -16.63 -1.87 45.55
N VAL A 656 -16.13 -0.84 44.85
CA VAL A 656 -16.85 -0.20 43.74
C VAL A 656 -17.05 -1.21 42.60
N ALA A 657 -18.31 -1.51 42.27
CA ALA A 657 -18.63 -2.52 41.27
C ALA A 657 -18.10 -2.12 39.88
N VAL A 658 -17.44 -3.07 39.20
CA VAL A 658 -16.90 -2.91 37.85
C VAL A 658 -17.53 -3.91 36.88
N ALA A 659 -17.66 -3.54 35.61
CA ALA A 659 -18.07 -4.47 34.55
C ALA A 659 -17.11 -4.37 33.35
N GLN A 660 -16.48 -5.48 32.99
CA GLN A 660 -15.49 -5.59 31.91
C GLN A 660 -15.66 -6.88 31.13
N ASP A 661 -15.58 -6.80 29.80
CA ASP A 661 -15.59 -7.97 28.91
C ASP A 661 -14.17 -8.50 28.65
N GLY A 662 -13.93 -9.76 28.98
CA GLY A 662 -12.63 -10.41 28.74
C GLY A 662 -12.74 -11.93 28.63
N THR A 663 -11.63 -12.60 28.30
CA THR A 663 -11.54 -14.07 28.47
C THR A 663 -11.56 -14.42 29.97
N ALA A 664 -11.85 -15.68 30.32
CA ALA A 664 -11.80 -16.14 31.71
C ALA A 664 -10.48 -15.79 32.43
N TRP A 665 -9.34 -15.87 31.71
CA TRP A 665 -8.04 -15.45 32.21
C TRP A 665 -7.93 -13.93 32.46
N GLN A 666 -8.55 -13.10 31.62
CA GLN A 666 -8.60 -11.65 31.87
C GLN A 666 -9.49 -11.30 33.06
N LEU A 667 -10.65 -11.95 33.19
CA LEU A 667 -11.57 -11.75 34.32
C LEU A 667 -10.94 -12.15 35.66
N ALA A 668 -10.31 -13.33 35.72
CA ALA A 668 -9.50 -13.75 36.87
C ALA A 668 -8.33 -12.79 37.13
N GLY A 669 -7.70 -12.30 36.06
CA GLY A 669 -6.67 -11.27 36.09
C GLY A 669 -7.10 -9.97 36.77
N TRP A 670 -8.18 -9.36 36.33
CA TRP A 670 -8.70 -8.10 36.89
C TRP A 670 -9.23 -8.29 38.32
N ALA A 671 -9.85 -9.43 38.63
CA ALA A 671 -10.23 -9.78 39.99
C ALA A 671 -9.01 -9.95 40.93
N ALA A 672 -7.87 -10.45 40.42
CA ALA A 672 -6.64 -10.58 41.18
C ALA A 672 -5.93 -9.23 41.41
N LEU A 673 -6.02 -8.28 40.46
CA LEU A 673 -5.48 -6.93 40.66
C LEU A 673 -6.13 -6.21 41.86
N ARG A 674 -7.45 -6.37 42.06
CA ARG A 674 -8.17 -5.84 43.24
C ARG A 674 -7.80 -6.52 44.57
N ARG A 675 -6.97 -7.57 44.55
CA ARG A 675 -6.42 -8.22 45.76
C ARG A 675 -4.95 -7.85 46.02
N ILE A 676 -4.39 -6.90 45.29
CA ILE A 676 -3.06 -6.36 45.59
C ILE A 676 -3.22 -5.22 46.59
N GLU A 677 -2.70 -5.43 47.80
CA GLU A 677 -2.74 -4.47 48.91
C GLU A 677 -2.12 -3.11 48.50
N PRO A 678 -2.71 -1.96 48.90
CA PRO A 678 -2.08 -0.66 48.74
C PRO A 678 -0.66 -0.64 49.35
N GLY A 679 0.27 0.08 48.71
CA GLY A 679 1.65 0.21 49.18
C GLY A 679 2.53 -1.04 49.03
N ARG A 680 1.96 -2.20 48.63
CA ARG A 680 2.66 -3.48 48.43
C ARG A 680 2.59 -3.97 46.97
N PRO A 681 3.15 -3.22 46.00
CA PRO A 681 3.05 -3.55 44.58
C PRO A 681 3.82 -4.83 44.21
N LEU A 682 3.23 -5.64 43.34
CA LEU A 682 3.84 -6.87 42.82
C LEU A 682 4.63 -6.58 41.53
N THR A 683 5.72 -7.31 41.26
CA THR A 683 6.26 -7.35 39.89
C THR A 683 5.36 -8.16 38.96
N TYR A 684 5.42 -7.96 37.64
CA TYR A 684 4.70 -8.81 36.67
C TYR A 684 4.97 -10.32 36.83
N ALA A 685 6.13 -10.72 37.38
CA ALA A 685 6.45 -12.11 37.66
C ALA A 685 5.67 -12.63 38.89
N GLN A 686 5.65 -11.87 39.99
CA GLN A 686 4.84 -12.20 41.18
C GLN A 686 3.34 -12.18 40.86
N PHE A 687 2.87 -11.21 40.05
CA PHE A 687 1.48 -11.16 39.61
C PHE A 687 1.11 -12.35 38.70
N ALA A 688 2.01 -12.81 37.83
CA ALA A 688 1.80 -14.03 37.05
C ALA A 688 1.76 -15.29 37.94
N ALA A 689 2.61 -15.37 38.97
CA ALA A 689 2.57 -16.44 39.96
C ALA A 689 1.27 -16.44 40.80
N ALA A 690 0.78 -15.26 41.19
CA ALA A 690 -0.50 -15.09 41.89
C ALA A 690 -1.74 -15.45 41.04
N LEU A 691 -1.57 -15.58 39.72
CA LEU A 691 -2.58 -16.13 38.79
C LEU A 691 -2.40 -17.64 38.54
N GLY A 692 -1.52 -18.31 39.29
CA GLY A 692 -1.24 -19.74 39.13
C GLY A 692 -0.37 -20.10 37.92
N SER A 693 0.29 -19.12 37.27
CA SER A 693 1.15 -19.38 36.12
C SER A 693 2.40 -18.46 36.11
N PRO A 694 3.45 -18.78 36.88
CA PRO A 694 4.64 -17.93 37.01
C PRO A 694 5.34 -17.57 35.68
N SER A 695 5.27 -18.44 34.68
CA SER A 695 5.82 -18.21 33.34
C SER A 695 4.99 -17.26 32.47
N ALA A 696 3.74 -16.96 32.85
CA ALA A 696 2.79 -16.16 32.06
C ALA A 696 3.00 -14.64 32.18
N VAL A 697 4.22 -14.17 32.50
CA VAL A 697 4.58 -12.75 32.73
C VAL A 697 4.05 -11.80 31.64
N ARG A 698 4.13 -12.21 30.36
CA ARG A 698 3.61 -11.42 29.22
C ARG A 698 2.08 -11.35 29.16
N ALA A 699 1.37 -12.39 29.62
CA ALA A 699 -0.09 -12.39 29.74
C ALA A 699 -0.54 -11.54 30.94
N ALA A 700 0.18 -11.62 32.07
CA ALA A 700 -0.03 -10.76 33.24
C ALA A 700 0.13 -9.27 32.90
N ALA A 701 1.16 -8.91 32.11
CA ALA A 701 1.31 -7.55 31.57
C ALA A 701 0.15 -7.15 30.64
N SER A 702 -0.36 -8.07 29.81
CA SER A 702 -1.51 -7.83 28.92
C SER A 702 -2.82 -7.61 29.70
N ILE A 703 -3.02 -8.26 30.84
CA ILE A 703 -4.16 -8.01 31.75
C ILE A 703 -4.12 -6.55 32.25
N CYS A 704 -2.97 -6.10 32.74
CA CYS A 704 -2.78 -4.74 33.24
C CYS A 704 -2.99 -3.68 32.15
N ALA A 705 -2.49 -3.93 30.93
CA ALA A 705 -2.62 -3.02 29.79
C ALA A 705 -4.06 -2.90 29.25
N ARG A 706 -4.84 -4.00 29.32
CA ARG A 706 -6.24 -4.06 28.86
C ARG A 706 -7.28 -3.64 29.90
N ASN A 707 -6.86 -3.32 31.13
CA ASN A 707 -7.76 -2.89 32.18
C ASN A 707 -8.49 -1.58 31.77
N ALA A 708 -9.82 -1.57 31.76
CA ALA A 708 -10.61 -0.40 31.37
C ALA A 708 -10.88 0.57 32.55
N PRO A 709 -11.37 0.14 33.73
CA PRO A 709 -11.54 0.98 34.90
C PRO A 709 -10.23 1.06 35.70
N ALA A 710 -9.36 2.00 35.35
CA ALA A 710 -8.19 2.29 36.17
C ALA A 710 -8.61 2.95 37.50
N LEU A 711 -7.74 2.88 38.52
CA LEU A 711 -8.09 3.03 39.93
C LEU A 711 -8.86 1.81 40.47
N PHE A 712 -10.16 1.66 40.17
CA PHE A 712 -11.03 0.59 40.69
C PHE A 712 -10.60 -0.84 40.33
N VAL A 713 -9.71 -0.99 39.37
CA VAL A 713 -8.87 -2.17 39.21
C VAL A 713 -7.42 -1.65 39.19
N PRO A 714 -6.65 -1.82 40.28
CA PRO A 714 -5.46 -1.00 40.53
C PRO A 714 -4.20 -1.51 39.79
N CYS A 715 -4.21 -1.47 38.45
CA CYS A 715 -3.09 -1.92 37.62
C CYS A 715 -1.82 -1.04 37.71
N HIS A 716 -1.86 0.06 38.49
CA HIS A 716 -0.65 0.77 38.94
C HIS A 716 0.16 -0.05 39.94
N ARG A 717 -0.48 -0.85 40.80
CA ARG A 717 0.15 -1.76 41.80
C ARG A 717 0.94 -2.95 41.18
N VAL A 718 1.20 -2.95 39.87
CA VAL A 718 2.05 -3.95 39.19
C VAL A 718 3.25 -3.30 38.49
N LEU A 719 4.46 -3.67 38.90
CA LEU A 719 5.75 -3.11 38.48
C LEU A 719 6.50 -4.03 37.50
N ARG A 720 7.59 -3.53 36.89
CA ARG A 720 8.51 -4.38 36.12
C ARG A 720 9.22 -5.36 37.05
N THR A 721 9.65 -6.49 36.51
CA THR A 721 10.68 -7.33 37.13
C THR A 721 11.91 -6.45 37.44
N GLY A 722 12.37 -6.45 38.69
CA GLY A 722 13.38 -5.49 39.18
C GLY A 722 12.81 -4.16 39.73
N GLY A 723 11.51 -4.07 40.04
CA GLY A 723 10.90 -2.96 40.77
C GLY A 723 10.66 -1.67 39.98
N GLY A 724 11.34 -1.46 38.84
CA GLY A 724 11.21 -0.25 38.03
C GLY A 724 9.79 0.00 37.49
N LEU A 725 9.44 1.28 37.28
CA LEU A 725 8.13 1.68 36.78
C LEU A 725 7.87 1.10 35.36
N GLY A 726 6.79 0.31 35.26
CA GLY A 726 6.25 -0.20 34.01
C GLY A 726 5.24 0.77 33.39
N GLY A 727 5.10 0.73 32.06
CA GLY A 727 4.17 1.57 31.32
C GLY A 727 2.75 1.54 31.89
N PHE A 728 2.15 2.72 32.02
CA PHE A 728 0.78 2.92 32.49
C PHE A 728 -0.05 3.59 31.41
N ALA A 729 -1.36 3.31 31.37
CA ALA A 729 -2.25 3.87 30.36
C ALA A 729 -2.37 5.41 30.42
N TRP A 730 -2.05 5.99 31.59
CA TRP A 730 -2.26 7.39 31.94
C TRP A 730 -0.97 8.14 32.31
N GLY A 731 0.18 7.64 31.85
CA GLY A 731 1.50 8.24 32.11
C GLY A 731 2.24 7.63 33.31
N ILE A 732 3.58 7.70 33.27
CA ILE A 732 4.44 7.14 34.33
C ILE A 732 4.32 7.95 35.63
N ASP A 733 4.11 9.25 35.53
CA ASP A 733 4.15 10.17 36.67
C ASP A 733 2.87 10.10 37.51
N VAL A 734 1.71 9.94 36.88
CA VAL A 734 0.45 9.53 37.55
C VAL A 734 0.64 8.19 38.28
N LYS A 735 1.25 7.20 37.62
CA LYS A 735 1.54 5.90 38.26
C LYS A 735 2.50 6.02 39.44
N ARG A 736 3.49 6.93 39.38
CA ARG A 736 4.39 7.23 40.51
C ARG A 736 3.59 7.83 41.66
N SER A 737 2.87 8.92 41.40
CA SER A 737 2.03 9.62 42.40
C SER A 737 1.04 8.70 43.12
N LEU A 738 0.38 7.78 42.40
CA LEU A 738 -0.50 6.78 43.00
C LEU A 738 0.23 5.80 43.93
N LEU A 739 1.43 5.34 43.54
CA LEU A 739 2.25 4.44 44.36
C LEU A 739 2.85 5.18 45.58
N ASP A 740 3.29 6.42 45.39
CA ASP A 740 3.81 7.27 46.45
C ASP A 740 2.71 7.59 47.48
N ARG A 741 1.47 7.84 47.02
CA ARG A 741 0.28 8.04 47.88
C ARG A 741 -0.10 6.76 48.63
N GLU A 742 -0.11 5.62 47.96
CA GLU A 742 -0.43 4.32 48.59
C GLU A 742 0.69 3.84 49.55
N ALA A 743 1.93 4.30 49.38
CA ALA A 743 3.01 4.11 50.35
C ALA A 743 2.91 5.10 51.51
N GLY A 744 2.60 6.38 51.25
CA GLY A 744 2.45 7.43 52.26
C GLY A 744 1.23 7.26 53.18
N GLY A 745 0.15 6.62 52.69
CA GLY A 745 -1.02 6.27 53.50
C GLY A 745 -0.79 5.15 54.52
N ALA A 746 0.38 4.49 54.52
CA ALA A 746 0.71 3.41 55.43
C ALA A 746 1.29 3.92 56.77
N SER A 747 0.48 4.64 57.56
CA SER A 747 0.70 4.84 59.00
C SER A 747 -0.41 4.14 59.79
N PRO A 748 -0.09 3.26 60.75
CA PRO A 748 -1.07 2.37 61.36
C PRO A 748 -1.88 3.00 62.51
N ALA A 749 -3.10 2.49 62.69
CA ALA A 749 -3.84 2.41 63.94
C ALA A 749 -4.43 1.00 64.05
#